data_AF-A0AAN0MDW2-F1
#
_entry.id   AF-A0AAN0MDW2-F1
#
_cell.length_a   1.000
_cell.length_b   1.000
_cell.length_c   1.000
_cell.angle_alpha   90.00
_cell.angle_beta   90.00
_cell.angle_gamma   90.00
#
_symmetry.space_group_name_H-M   'P 1'
#
loop_
_entity.id
_entity.type
_entity.pdbx_description
1 polymer ?
#
loop_
_entity_poly.entity_id
_entity_poly.type
_entity_poly.pdbx_seq_one_letter_code
_entity_poly.pdbx_strand_id
1 'polypeptide(L)'
;MKKHVCEKEEIAVIGGGVGAITATYAITMQPNWQDEYDITLYQLGWRLGGKGASGRNMKKGGRIEEHGLHIWAGFYENGFRLMRDCYEQLNVTGLRSPDAPLGTLEKAFTGLNSFLLAEEIETDGKKELHPWRIEFFGNDDKPGSGGVLPTPYAYFQEVLKFIASLLDNMLDEVDLTADHALPPRFHVPFKSLGLPIKKRSPVHHMRDYAAKLPQNAFDHTHSQLMTLGDMARHTQIWFDENVQKSDLKSDESRRLHYLVSLSLAFFRGTIDNGVFRHGFDAIDDAEISQWLLDYGASKEAVYSAVFRGCYDYVFGYPAGVTDHRSVGAGTAIRGLLRLAFTYKGSLFFKMMAGMGDTIFGPYYQILKHRGVKFKYFNAATHLGLDETKTYIDRIDMVEQAEVLEGEYDPLVPVKDLPCWPSEPIWEQLKDGERLAHEGVDFECEKEAPKGRAYTLRRGEDYDEVILGASLGSLPYMAQELIDASDRWRMMMEKVPTVATHAAQFWMDRTAKEMGWNDLVAKHNVGEIPDDLRTVITSFEEPLDTWADMTDLIGREDWDTPGPTSIAYFCSPAHDAGIDKAPFPDLVKDWADNWLVQMWPDAVKDGKFDMSLLHAQGTNSDHEKFAYQYFRQNFYGSERYVLSVPGSVQYRLPPDGAGFQNLFLAGDWTRCGINAGCVEAATISGLGAARALTGADIEIVGEGDIAPDAGPSDRAKLASPYAQSADWPLTPFFGVGKLDGFFSFHAVDSKELEKCLPAGMTLHPQTITPAGTHPVSILANQQMGVRPSILPQLMGFKDYYEAIIAINYVQVEGQEGAFAYLPNLYLNSRMPQLAGVWFYGYNKRLGKLSMANDRYRVANSDGTPVWSGQYAQRDFARPLTDYETFGAVHRLADQVVVTKNKLGKWQYSNLDFGLGAAYGAGIHAEIDVHDAGLANLPAGKIIAQPLKLENPQASKNLALPGAFRIWSSWTLSNPFDSGRIARLEAEKTRL
;
A
#
# COMPACT_ATOMS: atom_id res chain seq x y z
N MET A 1 -46.86 -12.59 4.41
CA MET A 1 -45.58 -11.93 4.11
C MET A 1 -44.57 -13.02 3.77
N LYS A 2 -44.23 -13.19 2.49
CA LYS A 2 -43.09 -14.03 2.10
C LYS A 2 -41.84 -13.28 2.54
N LYS A 3 -41.04 -13.83 3.45
CA LYS A 3 -39.65 -13.36 3.65
C LYS A 3 -38.98 -13.45 2.28
N HIS A 4 -38.55 -12.32 1.71
CA HIS A 4 -37.47 -12.37 0.73
C HIS A 4 -36.27 -12.94 1.49
N VAL A 5 -35.93 -14.20 1.20
CA VAL A 5 -34.61 -14.72 1.54
C VAL A 5 -33.69 -14.01 0.55
N CYS A 6 -32.89 -13.08 1.03
CA CYS A 6 -31.79 -12.56 0.23
C CYS A 6 -30.83 -13.75 0.06
N GLU A 7 -30.51 -14.13 -1.18
CA GLU A 7 -29.44 -15.09 -1.43
C GLU A 7 -28.12 -14.49 -0.93
N LYS A 8 -27.23 -15.33 -0.40
CA LYS A 8 -25.91 -14.89 0.05
C LYS A 8 -25.09 -14.49 -1.17
N GLU A 9 -24.29 -13.47 -1.03
CA GLU A 9 -23.35 -13.04 -2.06
C GLU A 9 -22.16 -14.01 -2.11
N GLU A 10 -21.90 -14.57 -3.29
CA GLU A 10 -20.85 -15.58 -3.48
C GLU A 10 -19.51 -14.89 -3.79
N ILE A 11 -18.46 -15.22 -3.03
CA ILE A 11 -17.13 -14.60 -3.17
C ILE A 11 -16.11 -15.64 -3.65
N ALA A 12 -15.54 -15.39 -4.83
CA ALA A 12 -14.39 -16.13 -5.33
C ALA A 12 -13.07 -15.45 -4.92
N VAL A 13 -12.26 -16.13 -4.11
CA VAL A 13 -10.93 -15.65 -3.72
C VAL A 13 -9.87 -16.42 -4.52
N ILE A 14 -9.11 -15.71 -5.34
CA ILE A 14 -8.08 -16.30 -6.20
C ILE A 14 -6.71 -16.13 -5.54
N GLY A 15 -6.13 -17.24 -5.07
CA GLY A 15 -4.82 -17.30 -4.40
C GLY A 15 -4.92 -17.34 -2.86
N GLY A 16 -3.97 -18.04 -2.23
CA GLY A 16 -3.89 -18.27 -0.78
C GLY A 16 -2.77 -17.52 -0.05
N GLY A 17 -2.30 -16.40 -0.59
CA GLY A 17 -1.26 -15.57 0.04
C GLY A 17 -1.77 -14.69 1.20
N VAL A 18 -0.87 -13.92 1.82
CA VAL A 18 -1.18 -13.05 2.99
C VAL A 18 -2.35 -12.10 2.71
N GLY A 19 -2.38 -11.44 1.54
CA GLY A 19 -3.45 -10.50 1.20
C GLY A 19 -4.83 -11.16 1.16
N ALA A 20 -4.95 -12.25 0.40
CA ALA A 20 -6.21 -13.00 0.30
C ALA A 20 -6.68 -13.57 1.64
N ILE A 21 -5.77 -14.18 2.42
CA ILE A 21 -6.15 -14.81 3.68
C ILE A 21 -6.58 -13.77 4.72
N THR A 22 -5.93 -12.61 4.74
CA THR A 22 -6.29 -11.51 5.65
C THR A 22 -7.59 -10.83 5.25
N ALA A 23 -7.84 -10.65 3.94
CA ALA A 23 -9.14 -10.17 3.44
C ALA A 23 -10.27 -11.11 3.85
N THR A 24 -10.09 -12.41 3.58
CA THR A 24 -11.06 -13.45 3.94
C THR A 24 -11.30 -13.49 5.46
N TYR A 25 -10.23 -13.43 6.25
CA TYR A 25 -10.33 -13.40 7.71
C TYR A 25 -11.12 -12.18 8.19
N ALA A 26 -10.81 -10.99 7.70
CA ALA A 26 -11.48 -9.75 8.07
C ALA A 26 -12.97 -9.72 7.68
N ILE A 27 -13.35 -10.31 6.54
CA ILE A 27 -14.77 -10.48 6.16
C ILE A 27 -15.46 -11.39 7.17
N THR A 28 -14.85 -12.53 7.54
CA THR A 28 -15.43 -13.47 8.50
C THR A 28 -15.42 -12.98 9.96
N MET A 29 -14.81 -11.82 10.24
CA MET A 29 -14.93 -11.12 11.52
C MET A 29 -16.18 -10.25 11.60
N GLN A 30 -16.84 -9.95 10.47
CA GLN A 30 -18.04 -9.13 10.48
C GLN A 30 -19.20 -9.86 11.17
N PRO A 31 -20.05 -9.14 11.94
CA PRO A 31 -21.25 -9.73 12.51
C PRO A 31 -22.16 -10.31 11.42
N ASN A 32 -22.67 -11.54 11.62
CA ASN A 32 -23.57 -12.24 10.70
C ASN A 32 -23.04 -12.43 9.27
N TRP A 33 -21.72 -12.40 9.05
CA TRP A 33 -21.16 -12.60 7.72
C TRP A 33 -21.66 -13.91 7.06
N GLN A 34 -21.96 -14.96 7.85
CA GLN A 34 -22.49 -16.22 7.33
C GLN A 34 -23.87 -16.06 6.69
N ASP A 35 -24.64 -15.05 7.05
CA ASP A 35 -25.96 -14.78 6.45
C ASP A 35 -25.83 -13.92 5.19
N GLU A 36 -24.69 -13.25 5.00
CA GLU A 36 -24.42 -12.32 3.91
C GLU A 36 -23.57 -12.93 2.80
N TYR A 37 -22.57 -13.75 3.13
CA TYR A 37 -21.55 -14.21 2.17
C TYR A 37 -21.35 -15.74 2.17
N ASP A 38 -21.03 -16.28 1.00
CA ASP A 38 -20.49 -17.63 0.81
C ASP A 38 -19.12 -17.54 0.13
N ILE A 39 -18.06 -17.95 0.82
CA ILE A 39 -16.68 -17.66 0.41
C ILE A 39 -15.96 -18.94 -0.02
N THR A 40 -15.44 -18.95 -1.25
CA THR A 40 -14.59 -20.03 -1.77
C THR A 40 -13.22 -19.51 -2.16
N LEU A 41 -12.17 -20.09 -1.56
CA LEU A 41 -10.78 -19.79 -1.88
C LEU A 41 -10.20 -20.86 -2.81
N TYR A 42 -9.76 -20.43 -3.99
CA TYR A 42 -9.10 -21.27 -4.99
C TYR A 42 -7.59 -21.14 -4.85
N GLN A 43 -6.93 -22.27 -4.60
CA GLN A 43 -5.49 -22.36 -4.40
C GLN A 43 -4.87 -23.21 -5.51
N LEU A 44 -3.80 -22.67 -6.11
CA LEU A 44 -3.08 -23.27 -7.21
C LEU A 44 -2.52 -24.67 -6.85
N GLY A 45 -1.88 -24.79 -5.67
CA GLY A 45 -1.24 -26.01 -5.19
C GLY A 45 -1.99 -26.71 -4.04
N TRP A 46 -1.24 -27.45 -3.22
CA TRP A 46 -1.76 -28.23 -2.08
C TRP A 46 -1.72 -27.47 -0.74
N ARG A 47 -1.10 -26.29 -0.71
CA ARG A 47 -0.91 -25.50 0.51
C ARG A 47 -1.17 -24.02 0.29
N LEU A 48 -1.47 -23.32 1.38
CA LEU A 48 -1.58 -21.85 1.41
C LEU A 48 -0.22 -21.22 1.67
N GLY A 49 -0.10 -19.93 1.39
CA GLY A 49 1.06 -19.14 1.78
C GLY A 49 1.59 -18.20 0.72
N GLY A 50 1.46 -18.58 -0.56
CA GLY A 50 2.16 -17.90 -1.66
C GLY A 50 3.66 -17.78 -1.33
N LYS A 51 4.21 -16.57 -1.40
CA LYS A 51 5.61 -16.28 -1.02
C LYS A 51 5.96 -16.60 0.44
N GLY A 52 4.96 -16.68 1.33
CA GLY A 52 5.13 -17.07 2.73
C GLY A 52 4.92 -18.57 2.99
N ALA A 53 4.82 -19.39 1.94
CA ALA A 53 4.65 -20.83 2.10
C ALA A 53 5.92 -21.49 2.66
N SER A 54 5.72 -22.46 3.54
CA SER A 54 6.75 -23.36 4.04
C SER A 54 6.24 -24.79 4.01
N GLY A 55 7.12 -25.79 4.06
CA GLY A 55 6.74 -27.20 4.03
C GLY A 55 7.53 -28.06 5.00
N ARG A 56 6.95 -29.17 5.43
CA ARG A 56 7.58 -30.22 6.24
C ARG A 56 8.05 -31.37 5.36
N ASN A 57 9.35 -31.57 5.30
CA ASN A 57 9.93 -32.69 4.56
C ASN A 57 10.00 -33.93 5.46
N MET A 58 8.95 -34.75 5.42
CA MET A 58 8.84 -35.96 6.23
C MET A 58 9.90 -37.02 5.89
N LYS A 59 10.51 -36.97 4.70
CA LYS A 59 11.60 -37.87 4.30
C LYS A 59 12.94 -37.47 4.93
N LYS A 60 13.02 -36.28 5.56
CA LYS A 60 14.23 -35.70 6.15
C LYS A 60 13.93 -35.10 7.52
N GLY A 61 13.49 -35.95 8.44
CA GLY A 61 13.25 -35.58 9.85
C GLY A 61 12.18 -34.50 10.04
N GLY A 62 11.15 -34.45 9.19
CA GLY A 62 10.09 -33.42 9.29
C GLY A 62 10.62 -31.98 9.26
N ARG A 63 11.79 -31.77 8.64
CA ARG A 63 12.48 -30.48 8.63
C ARG A 63 11.67 -29.41 7.90
N ILE A 64 11.84 -28.16 8.31
CA ILE A 64 11.15 -27.01 7.71
C ILE A 64 11.92 -26.59 6.46
N GLU A 65 11.23 -26.54 5.32
CA GLU A 65 11.74 -26.05 4.05
C GLU A 65 10.94 -24.78 3.67
N GLU A 66 11.59 -23.62 3.81
CA GLU A 66 10.97 -22.32 3.57
C GLU A 66 11.07 -21.89 2.10
N HIS A 67 10.10 -21.08 1.66
CA HIS A 67 10.20 -20.38 0.39
C HIS A 67 11.39 -19.39 0.34
N GLY A 68 11.71 -18.79 1.49
CA GLY A 68 12.79 -17.85 1.70
C GLY A 68 12.86 -17.46 3.17
N LEU A 69 13.81 -16.61 3.55
CA LEU A 69 13.89 -16.15 4.94
C LEU A 69 12.74 -15.20 5.27
N HIS A 70 11.98 -15.52 6.32
CA HIS A 70 10.88 -14.70 6.81
C HIS A 70 11.10 -14.26 8.26
N ILE A 71 11.08 -12.94 8.48
CA ILE A 71 11.10 -12.34 9.80
C ILE A 71 10.09 -11.18 9.84
N TRP A 72 9.38 -11.03 10.95
CA TRP A 72 8.40 -9.94 11.11
C TRP A 72 9.05 -8.77 11.82
N ALA A 73 8.83 -7.56 11.35
CA ALA A 73 9.28 -6.37 12.07
C ALA A 73 8.29 -6.04 13.19
N GLY A 74 8.79 -5.50 14.30
CA GLY A 74 7.96 -5.14 15.45
C GLY A 74 6.98 -4.00 15.20
N PHE A 75 7.08 -3.30 14.05
CA PHE A 75 6.12 -2.28 13.62
C PHE A 75 4.94 -2.86 12.81
N TYR A 76 4.89 -4.17 12.57
CA TYR A 76 3.81 -4.82 11.82
C TYR A 76 2.49 -4.84 12.63
N GLU A 77 1.80 -3.71 12.67
CA GLU A 77 0.60 -3.55 13.50
C GLU A 77 -0.56 -4.43 13.04
N ASN A 78 -0.90 -4.39 11.76
CA ASN A 78 -2.09 -5.07 11.27
C ASN A 78 -1.88 -6.59 11.26
N GLY A 79 -0.69 -7.05 10.85
CA GLY A 79 -0.33 -8.46 10.87
C GLY A 79 -0.42 -9.07 12.28
N PHE A 80 0.22 -8.44 13.27
CA PHE A 80 0.17 -8.95 14.65
C PHE A 80 -1.22 -8.85 15.27
N ARG A 81 -2.00 -7.81 14.94
CA ARG A 81 -3.38 -7.66 15.43
C ARG A 81 -4.27 -8.80 14.98
N LEU A 82 -4.26 -9.13 13.68
CA LEU A 82 -5.07 -10.24 13.16
C LEU A 82 -4.57 -11.60 13.66
N MET A 83 -3.24 -11.82 13.74
CA MET A 83 -2.71 -13.08 14.27
C MET A 83 -3.05 -13.28 15.74
N ARG A 84 -3.04 -12.21 16.55
CA ARG A 84 -3.47 -12.27 17.95
C ARG A 84 -4.91 -12.75 18.07
N ASP A 85 -5.82 -12.11 17.35
CA ASP A 85 -7.23 -12.55 17.31
C ASP A 85 -7.33 -14.00 16.81
N CYS A 86 -6.63 -14.36 15.73
CA CYS A 86 -6.63 -15.73 15.20
C CYS A 86 -6.23 -16.79 16.23
N TYR A 87 -5.14 -16.59 16.96
CA TYR A 87 -4.72 -17.49 18.03
C TYR A 87 -5.70 -17.50 19.21
N GLU A 88 -6.28 -16.37 19.58
CA GLU A 88 -7.33 -16.31 20.61
C GLU A 88 -8.58 -17.11 20.17
N GLN A 89 -9.01 -16.97 18.92
CA GLN A 89 -10.15 -17.71 18.36
C GLN A 89 -9.88 -19.21 18.26
N LEU A 90 -8.66 -19.64 17.97
CA LEU A 90 -8.28 -21.06 18.01
C LEU A 90 -8.52 -21.67 19.40
N ASN A 91 -8.18 -20.91 20.44
CA ASN A 91 -8.35 -21.33 21.83
C ASN A 91 -9.82 -21.32 22.24
N VAL A 92 -10.57 -20.26 21.87
CA VAL A 92 -12.00 -20.12 22.21
C VAL A 92 -12.85 -21.20 21.52
N THR A 93 -12.53 -21.55 20.28
CA THR A 93 -13.25 -22.60 19.52
C THR A 93 -12.81 -24.02 19.88
N GLY A 94 -11.73 -24.18 20.66
CA GLY A 94 -11.17 -25.48 21.02
C GLY A 94 -10.43 -26.20 19.90
N LEU A 95 -10.14 -25.52 18.78
CA LEU A 95 -9.37 -26.07 17.66
C LEU A 95 -7.88 -26.25 18.04
N ARG A 96 -7.37 -25.44 18.97
CA ARG A 96 -6.03 -25.59 19.53
C ARG A 96 -6.06 -25.29 21.02
N SER A 97 -5.33 -26.07 21.81
CA SER A 97 -5.15 -25.78 23.24
C SER A 97 -4.10 -24.67 23.42
N PRO A 98 -4.27 -23.75 24.38
CA PRO A 98 -3.22 -22.79 24.74
C PRO A 98 -1.90 -23.48 25.13
N ASP A 99 -1.97 -24.72 25.63
CA ASP A 99 -0.82 -25.53 26.03
C ASP A 99 -0.13 -26.25 24.86
N ALA A 100 -0.80 -26.36 23.71
CA ALA A 100 -0.25 -27.00 22.52
C ALA A 100 1.00 -26.25 21.99
N PRO A 101 1.85 -26.92 21.18
CA PRO A 101 2.82 -26.23 20.33
C PRO A 101 2.17 -25.06 19.60
N LEU A 102 2.73 -23.86 19.77
CA LEU A 102 2.21 -22.63 19.17
C LEU A 102 0.71 -22.47 19.48
N GLY A 103 0.29 -22.74 20.72
CA GLY A 103 -1.08 -22.55 21.21
C GLY A 103 -1.46 -21.09 21.44
N THR A 104 -0.47 -20.20 21.55
CA THR A 104 -0.66 -18.75 21.69
C THR A 104 0.31 -18.01 20.78
N LEU A 105 0.01 -16.74 20.50
CA LEU A 105 0.87 -15.87 19.71
C LEU A 105 2.28 -15.75 20.33
N GLU A 106 2.35 -15.64 21.66
CA GLU A 106 3.61 -15.51 22.40
C GLU A 106 4.46 -16.79 22.35
N LYS A 107 3.86 -17.96 22.13
CA LYS A 107 4.58 -19.22 21.85
C LYS A 107 4.98 -19.35 20.39
N ALA A 108 4.33 -18.61 19.51
CA ALA A 108 4.51 -18.65 18.06
C ALA A 108 5.58 -17.66 17.57
N PHE A 109 5.83 -16.58 18.32
CA PHE A 109 6.82 -15.56 17.98
C PHE A 109 7.78 -15.29 19.12
N THR A 110 9.07 -15.16 18.79
CA THR A 110 10.13 -14.76 19.72
C THR A 110 10.82 -13.51 19.22
N GLY A 111 10.98 -12.52 20.10
CA GLY A 111 11.63 -11.25 19.79
C GLY A 111 13.12 -11.40 19.50
N LEU A 112 13.61 -10.58 18.58
CA LEU A 112 15.03 -10.41 18.24
C LEU A 112 15.34 -8.90 18.24
N ASN A 113 16.25 -8.50 19.12
CA ASN A 113 16.57 -7.09 19.40
C ASN A 113 17.91 -6.64 18.83
N SER A 114 18.62 -7.52 18.13
CA SER A 114 19.84 -7.18 17.43
C SER A 114 19.87 -7.82 16.06
N PHE A 115 20.54 -7.13 15.13
CA PHE A 115 20.93 -7.68 13.84
C PHE A 115 22.38 -7.30 13.56
N LEU A 116 22.96 -7.93 12.54
CA LEU A 116 24.30 -7.56 12.07
C LEU A 116 24.27 -7.09 10.62
N LEU A 117 25.30 -6.33 10.27
CA LEU A 117 25.63 -5.98 8.90
C LEU A 117 27.03 -6.52 8.60
N ALA A 118 27.20 -7.14 7.43
CA ALA A 118 28.49 -7.55 6.94
C ALA A 118 29.22 -6.34 6.34
N GLU A 119 30.04 -5.66 7.14
CA GLU A 119 30.92 -4.60 6.63
C GLU A 119 32.20 -5.23 6.07
N GLU A 120 32.44 -5.06 4.77
CA GLU A 120 33.70 -5.47 4.16
C GLU A 120 34.69 -4.30 4.18
N ILE A 121 35.86 -4.52 4.77
CA ILE A 121 36.94 -3.53 4.84
C ILE A 121 38.15 -4.03 4.06
N GLU A 122 38.59 -3.22 3.10
CA GLU A 122 39.81 -3.50 2.34
C GLU A 122 41.01 -2.82 3.02
N THR A 123 42.00 -3.63 3.44
CA THR A 123 43.28 -3.16 3.99
C THR A 123 44.42 -3.86 3.25
N ASP A 124 45.36 -3.10 2.70
CA ASP A 124 46.51 -3.61 1.92
C ASP A 124 46.12 -4.58 0.78
N GLY A 125 44.96 -4.36 0.15
CA GLY A 125 44.44 -5.19 -0.94
C GLY A 125 43.76 -6.50 -0.48
N LYS A 126 43.59 -6.69 0.83
CA LYS A 126 42.86 -7.81 1.42
C LYS A 126 41.52 -7.31 1.96
N LYS A 127 40.44 -7.96 1.54
CA LYS A 127 39.09 -7.77 2.08
C LYS A 127 38.93 -8.59 3.35
N GLU A 128 38.46 -7.95 4.42
CA GLU A 128 38.13 -8.61 5.69
C GLU A 128 36.70 -8.27 6.10
N LEU A 129 35.98 -9.28 6.61
CA LEU A 129 34.65 -9.09 7.18
C LEU A 129 34.74 -8.51 8.59
N HIS A 130 34.10 -7.37 8.80
CA HIS A 130 33.90 -6.70 10.08
C HIS A 130 32.40 -6.73 10.42
N PRO A 131 31.88 -7.76 11.12
CA PRO A 131 30.46 -7.78 11.46
C PRO A 131 30.10 -6.58 12.33
N TRP A 132 29.12 -5.79 11.91
CA TRP A 132 28.61 -4.66 12.69
C TRP A 132 27.34 -5.06 13.41
N ARG A 133 27.42 -5.24 14.73
CA ARG A 133 26.25 -5.49 15.58
C ARG A 133 25.51 -4.20 15.86
N ILE A 134 24.22 -4.18 15.54
CA ILE A 134 23.30 -3.10 15.92
C ILE A 134 22.31 -3.67 16.92
N GLU A 135 22.19 -3.01 18.07
CA GLU A 135 21.32 -3.41 19.18
C GLU A 135 20.23 -2.36 19.41
N PHE A 136 19.02 -2.85 19.61
CA PHE A 136 17.84 -2.09 19.97
C PHE A 136 17.35 -2.55 21.34
N PHE A 137 16.88 -1.61 22.15
CA PHE A 137 16.27 -1.96 23.43
C PHE A 137 14.82 -2.38 23.20
N GLY A 138 14.43 -3.55 23.71
CA GLY A 138 13.02 -3.91 23.78
C GLY A 138 12.21 -2.90 24.61
N ASN A 139 10.90 -2.86 24.38
CA ASN A 139 9.98 -2.01 25.15
C ASN A 139 8.76 -2.83 25.62
N ASP A 140 7.96 -2.26 26.52
CA ASP A 140 6.78 -2.95 27.09
C ASP A 140 5.55 -2.89 26.17
N ASP A 141 5.67 -2.23 25.01
CA ASP A 141 4.57 -2.14 24.05
C ASP A 141 4.35 -3.49 23.34
N LYS A 142 3.10 -3.76 22.96
CA LYS A 142 2.72 -5.01 22.30
C LYS A 142 2.44 -4.78 20.82
N PRO A 143 3.10 -5.51 19.90
CA PRO A 143 2.72 -5.46 18.48
C PRO A 143 1.25 -5.79 18.27
N GLY A 144 0.61 -5.05 17.37
CA GLY A 144 -0.81 -5.21 17.03
C GLY A 144 -1.79 -4.67 18.06
N SER A 145 -1.31 -3.90 19.04
CA SER A 145 -2.16 -3.17 20.00
C SER A 145 -2.78 -1.89 19.42
N GLY A 146 -2.45 -1.53 18.18
CA GLY A 146 -2.96 -0.34 17.49
C GLY A 146 -2.20 0.94 17.83
N GLY A 147 -2.73 2.10 17.40
CA GLY A 147 -2.12 3.40 17.63
C GLY A 147 -1.87 4.18 16.35
N VAL A 148 -1.57 5.48 16.50
CA VAL A 148 -1.31 6.39 15.38
C VAL A 148 0.18 6.38 15.07
N LEU A 149 0.53 6.12 13.81
CA LEU A 149 1.92 6.24 13.37
C LEU A 149 2.38 7.71 13.38
N PRO A 150 3.66 7.99 13.71
CA PRO A 150 4.19 9.34 13.65
C PRO A 150 4.05 9.96 12.24
N THR A 151 3.77 11.26 12.20
CA THR A 151 3.84 12.03 10.95
C THR A 151 5.30 12.18 10.49
N PRO A 152 5.57 12.53 9.23
CA PRO A 152 6.94 12.78 8.78
C PRO A 152 7.69 13.83 9.62
N TYR A 153 6.97 14.84 10.13
CA TYR A 153 7.57 15.84 11.02
C TYR A 153 7.91 15.28 12.41
N ALA A 154 7.06 14.41 12.95
CA ALA A 154 7.35 13.72 14.21
C ALA A 154 8.58 12.78 14.06
N TYR A 155 8.68 12.02 12.97
CA TYR A 155 9.88 11.24 12.67
C TYR A 155 11.13 12.11 12.57
N PHE A 156 11.04 13.24 11.87
CA PHE A 156 12.15 14.19 11.78
C PHE A 156 12.63 14.67 13.17
N GLN A 157 11.71 14.91 14.11
CA GLN A 157 12.06 15.26 15.49
C GLN A 157 12.71 14.09 16.24
N GLU A 158 12.24 12.86 16.07
CA GLU A 158 12.84 11.68 16.72
C GLU A 158 14.25 11.39 16.19
N VAL A 159 14.45 11.44 14.87
CA VAL A 159 15.79 11.30 14.27
C VAL A 159 16.72 12.42 14.75
N LEU A 160 16.25 13.66 14.85
CA LEU A 160 17.03 14.77 15.42
C LEU A 160 17.48 14.53 16.86
N LYS A 161 16.60 13.98 17.70
CA LYS A 161 16.93 13.64 19.10
C LYS A 161 17.98 12.53 19.15
N PHE A 162 17.78 11.48 18.37
CA PHE A 162 18.70 10.34 18.28
C PHE A 162 20.10 10.78 17.83
N ILE A 163 20.19 11.53 16.73
CA ILE A 163 21.48 12.00 16.19
C ILE A 163 22.16 13.01 17.10
N ALA A 164 21.41 13.88 17.79
CA ALA A 164 22.00 14.75 18.81
C ALA A 164 22.69 13.94 19.91
N SER A 165 22.07 12.84 20.37
CA SER A 165 22.64 11.94 21.37
C SER A 165 23.87 11.18 20.85
N LEU A 166 23.87 10.72 19.60
CA LEU A 166 25.05 10.06 19.02
C LEU A 166 26.23 11.01 18.87
N LEU A 167 25.95 12.25 18.47
CA LEU A 167 26.98 13.29 18.33
C LEU A 167 27.63 13.64 19.67
N ASP A 168 26.92 13.54 20.79
CA ASP A 168 27.50 13.79 22.10
C ASP A 168 28.71 12.88 22.37
N ASN A 169 28.58 11.57 22.12
CA ASN A 169 29.67 10.60 22.29
C ASN A 169 30.82 10.87 21.31
N MET A 170 30.49 11.10 20.04
CA MET A 170 31.48 11.31 18.99
C MET A 170 32.30 12.59 19.20
N LEU A 171 31.69 13.67 19.71
CA LEU A 171 32.41 14.93 20.00
C LEU A 171 33.40 14.78 21.16
N ASP A 172 33.12 13.89 22.13
CA ASP A 172 34.06 13.57 23.20
C ASP A 172 35.28 12.79 22.67
N GLU A 173 35.10 11.91 21.69
CA GLU A 173 36.21 11.17 21.07
C GLU A 173 37.18 12.08 20.30
N VAL A 174 36.67 13.08 19.60
CA VAL A 174 37.48 14.01 18.78
C VAL A 174 37.94 15.27 19.53
N ASP A 175 37.77 15.32 20.85
CA ASP A 175 38.14 16.42 21.75
C ASP A 175 37.56 17.81 21.33
N LEU A 176 36.38 17.81 20.71
CA LEU A 176 35.65 19.03 20.33
C LEU A 176 34.80 19.52 21.50
N THR A 177 35.46 20.14 22.47
CA THR A 177 34.86 20.57 23.76
C THR A 177 34.22 21.96 23.74
N ALA A 178 34.48 22.78 22.71
CA ALA A 178 33.98 24.15 22.63
C ALA A 178 32.54 24.21 22.08
N ASP A 179 31.66 24.97 22.75
CA ASP A 179 30.30 25.22 22.28
C ASP A 179 30.27 25.93 20.91
N HIS A 180 29.44 25.40 20.01
CA HIS A 180 29.07 26.04 18.76
C HIS A 180 28.14 27.26 18.98
N ALA A 181 28.61 28.43 18.52
CA ALA A 181 27.84 29.67 18.48
C ALA A 181 27.13 29.86 17.13
N LEU A 182 25.81 30.12 17.16
CA LEU A 182 25.04 30.36 15.94
C LEU A 182 25.46 31.65 15.21
N PRO A 183 25.59 31.63 13.87
CA PRO A 183 25.76 32.83 13.07
C PRO A 183 24.63 33.86 13.26
N PRO A 184 24.89 35.18 13.09
CA PRO A 184 23.91 36.25 13.31
C PRO A 184 22.56 36.08 12.60
N ARG A 185 22.55 35.46 11.41
CA ARG A 185 21.32 35.21 10.63
C ARG A 185 20.28 34.35 11.37
N PHE A 186 20.69 33.52 12.33
CA PHE A 186 19.78 32.70 13.14
C PHE A 186 19.32 33.39 14.44
N HIS A 187 19.88 34.55 14.81
CA HIS A 187 19.63 35.15 16.13
C HIS A 187 18.18 35.60 16.31
N VAL A 188 17.58 36.21 15.28
CA VAL A 188 16.18 36.68 15.33
C VAL A 188 15.19 35.52 15.52
N PRO A 189 15.19 34.46 14.67
CA PRO A 189 14.26 33.35 14.84
C PRO A 189 14.46 32.63 16.18
N PHE A 190 15.70 32.44 16.64
CA PHE A 190 15.97 31.80 17.94
C PHE A 190 15.51 32.64 19.13
N LYS A 191 15.81 33.94 19.14
CA LYS A 191 15.36 34.85 20.21
C LYS A 191 13.84 34.93 20.27
N SER A 192 13.15 34.89 19.13
CA SER A 192 11.68 34.91 19.09
C SER A 192 11.04 33.69 19.76
N LEU A 193 11.76 32.56 19.83
CA LEU A 193 11.33 31.31 20.48
C LEU A 193 11.96 31.10 21.87
N GLY A 194 12.74 32.07 22.37
CA GLY A 194 13.44 31.97 23.65
C GLY A 194 14.56 30.92 23.69
N LEU A 195 15.15 30.60 22.53
CA LEU A 195 16.21 29.59 22.41
C LEU A 195 17.61 30.21 22.56
N PRO A 196 18.58 29.50 23.19
CA PRO A 196 19.95 29.97 23.33
C PRO A 196 20.69 29.95 21.99
N ILE A 197 21.69 30.83 21.84
CA ILE A 197 22.52 30.93 20.62
C ILE A 197 23.86 30.17 20.72
N LYS A 198 24.13 29.52 21.86
CA LYS A 198 25.29 28.64 22.08
C LYS A 198 24.81 27.27 22.57
N LYS A 199 25.36 26.21 21.97
CA LYS A 199 25.13 24.79 22.29
C LYS A 199 26.34 23.98 21.80
N ARG A 200 26.42 22.72 22.21
CA ARG A 200 27.47 21.79 21.81
C ARG A 200 27.65 21.64 20.30
N SER A 201 26.56 21.63 19.51
CA SER A 201 26.66 21.57 18.05
C SER A 201 25.45 22.22 17.33
N PRO A 202 25.54 22.47 16.01
CA PRO A 202 24.38 22.88 15.20
C PRO A 202 23.18 21.92 15.24
N VAL A 203 23.40 20.60 15.33
CA VAL A 203 22.30 19.62 15.47
C VAL A 203 21.49 19.88 16.74
N HIS A 204 22.17 20.19 17.86
CA HIS A 204 21.50 20.54 19.11
C HIS A 204 20.62 21.78 18.99
N HIS A 205 21.09 22.79 18.26
CA HIS A 205 20.28 23.96 17.94
C HIS A 205 19.07 23.58 17.09
N MET A 206 19.26 22.74 16.06
CA MET A 206 18.21 22.35 15.12
C MET A 206 17.11 21.52 15.81
N ARG A 207 17.51 20.59 16.68
CA ARG A 207 16.62 19.83 17.55
C ARG A 207 15.76 20.74 18.43
N ASP A 208 16.38 21.67 19.13
CA ASP A 208 15.67 22.58 20.04
C ASP A 208 14.74 23.54 19.26
N TYR A 209 15.13 23.98 18.07
CA TYR A 209 14.30 24.79 17.18
C TYR A 209 13.08 24.01 16.66
N ALA A 210 13.29 22.79 16.16
CA ALA A 210 12.22 21.92 15.69
C ALA A 210 11.25 21.58 16.83
N ALA A 211 11.74 21.30 18.04
CA ALA A 211 10.89 21.03 19.20
C ALA A 211 9.98 22.21 19.62
N LYS A 212 10.31 23.44 19.19
CA LYS A 212 9.48 24.64 19.45
C LYS A 212 8.44 24.95 18.37
N LEU A 213 8.51 24.29 17.20
CA LEU A 213 7.49 24.47 16.17
C LEU A 213 6.23 23.67 16.51
N PRO A 214 5.05 24.06 15.98
CA PRO A 214 3.83 23.28 16.14
C PRO A 214 3.98 21.84 15.62
N GLN A 215 3.32 20.88 16.27
CA GLN A 215 3.33 19.48 15.83
C GLN A 215 2.65 19.29 14.46
N ASN A 216 1.60 20.06 14.19
CA ASN A 216 0.98 20.10 12.86
C ASN A 216 1.89 20.89 11.89
N ALA A 217 2.53 20.20 10.95
CA ALA A 217 3.43 20.80 9.96
C ALA A 217 2.75 21.80 9.01
N PHE A 218 1.43 21.72 8.85
CA PHE A 218 0.68 22.69 8.06
C PHE A 218 0.57 24.06 8.76
N ASP A 219 0.90 24.16 10.05
CA ASP A 219 0.95 25.42 10.80
C ASP A 219 2.32 26.11 10.74
N HIS A 220 3.32 25.46 10.14
CA HIS A 220 4.63 26.06 9.99
C HIS A 220 4.57 27.22 8.98
N THR A 221 5.14 28.36 9.33
CA THR A 221 5.30 29.48 8.40
C THR A 221 6.43 29.21 7.42
N HIS A 222 6.38 29.85 6.24
CA HIS A 222 7.48 29.77 5.28
C HIS A 222 8.83 30.21 5.88
N SER A 223 8.83 31.25 6.72
CA SER A 223 10.05 31.71 7.42
C SER A 223 10.62 30.65 8.37
N GLN A 224 9.77 29.89 9.06
CA GLN A 224 10.21 28.82 9.95
C GLN A 224 10.85 27.68 9.16
N LEU A 225 10.24 27.28 8.04
CA LEU A 225 10.79 26.25 7.15
C LEU A 225 12.12 26.69 6.52
N MET A 226 12.22 27.94 6.06
CA MET A 226 13.48 28.51 5.54
C MET A 226 14.59 28.54 6.59
N THR A 227 14.25 28.85 7.84
CA THR A 227 15.21 28.80 8.96
C THR A 227 15.69 27.37 9.19
N LEU A 228 14.77 26.41 9.24
CA LEU A 228 15.11 25.00 9.44
C LEU A 228 15.97 24.45 8.30
N GLY A 229 15.68 24.82 7.04
CA GLY A 229 16.49 24.45 5.88
C GLY A 229 17.89 25.06 5.90
N ASP A 230 18.04 26.33 6.31
CA ASP A 230 19.36 26.96 6.50
C ASP A 230 20.14 26.32 7.66
N MET A 231 19.44 25.89 8.72
CA MET A 231 20.05 25.15 9.82
C MET A 231 20.57 23.78 9.40
N ALA A 232 19.81 23.02 8.61
CA ALA A 232 20.26 21.73 8.09
C ALA A 232 21.54 21.89 7.25
N ARG A 233 21.57 22.89 6.36
CA ARG A 233 22.76 23.21 5.55
C ARG A 233 23.96 23.65 6.40
N HIS A 234 23.73 24.54 7.38
CA HIS A 234 24.78 25.00 8.30
C HIS A 234 25.36 23.84 9.11
N THR A 235 24.52 22.89 9.50
CA THR A 235 24.91 21.69 10.23
C THR A 235 25.81 20.78 9.38
N GLN A 236 25.45 20.55 8.11
CA GLN A 236 26.28 19.79 7.17
C GLN A 236 27.66 20.41 6.99
N ILE A 237 27.73 21.70 6.67
CA ILE A 237 29.01 22.41 6.50
C ILE A 237 29.88 22.29 7.75
N TRP A 238 29.27 22.49 8.93
CA TRP A 238 30.01 22.39 10.19
C TRP A 238 30.52 20.96 10.45
N PHE A 239 29.72 19.93 10.17
CA PHE A 239 30.12 18.53 10.32
C PHE A 239 31.28 18.18 9.38
N ASP A 240 31.22 18.59 8.12
CA ASP A 240 32.28 18.37 7.12
C ASP A 240 33.58 19.09 7.49
N GLU A 241 33.48 20.29 8.05
CA GLU A 241 34.64 21.10 8.44
C GLU A 241 35.33 20.61 9.72
N ASN A 242 34.57 20.10 10.69
CA ASN A 242 35.08 19.84 12.04
C ASN A 242 35.18 18.35 12.38
N VAL A 243 34.40 17.48 11.73
CA VAL A 243 34.33 16.05 12.07
C VAL A 243 34.85 15.20 10.92
N GLN A 244 34.36 15.38 9.68
CA GLN A 244 34.72 14.52 8.55
C GLN A 244 36.22 14.56 8.20
N LYS A 245 36.89 15.69 8.43
CA LYS A 245 38.33 15.86 8.18
C LYS A 245 39.23 15.26 9.28
N SER A 246 38.65 14.69 10.33
CA SER A 246 39.41 13.96 11.35
C SER A 246 39.74 12.56 10.84
N ASP A 247 40.92 12.06 11.18
CA ASP A 247 41.42 10.75 10.76
C ASP A 247 40.63 9.67 11.53
N LEU A 248 39.55 9.13 10.94
CA LEU A 248 38.71 8.08 11.56
C LEU A 248 39.48 6.76 11.58
N LYS A 249 39.84 6.27 12.77
CA LYS A 249 40.75 5.10 12.94
C LYS A 249 40.08 3.82 13.42
N SER A 250 38.87 3.89 13.95
CA SER A 250 38.13 2.74 14.50
C SER A 250 36.88 2.42 13.67
N ASP A 251 36.41 1.18 13.79
CA ASP A 251 35.12 0.77 13.21
C ASP A 251 33.97 1.62 13.77
N GLU A 252 33.98 1.95 15.07
CA GLU A 252 32.93 2.72 15.74
C GLU A 252 32.83 4.15 15.22
N SER A 253 33.93 4.91 15.18
CA SER A 253 33.89 6.29 14.70
C SER A 253 33.51 6.36 13.21
N ARG A 254 33.91 5.37 12.39
CA ARG A 254 33.50 5.24 10.98
C ARG A 254 31.99 4.98 10.84
N ARG A 255 31.45 4.04 11.62
CA ARG A 255 30.03 3.68 11.62
C ARG A 255 29.14 4.84 12.10
N LEU A 256 29.56 5.55 13.16
CA LEU A 256 28.89 6.77 13.62
C LEU A 256 28.89 7.87 12.55
N HIS A 257 30.02 8.05 11.85
CA HIS A 257 30.09 9.00 10.75
C HIS A 257 29.07 8.68 9.64
N TYR A 258 28.91 7.40 9.27
CA TYR A 258 27.89 7.00 8.29
C TYR A 258 26.47 7.39 8.73
N LEU A 259 26.09 7.08 9.96
CA LEU A 259 24.76 7.38 10.49
C LEU A 259 24.47 8.88 10.54
N VAL A 260 25.44 9.70 10.96
CA VAL A 260 25.29 11.16 10.99
C VAL A 260 25.18 11.72 9.57
N SER A 261 26.08 11.32 8.67
CA SER A 261 26.10 11.74 7.26
C SER A 261 24.75 11.49 6.56
N LEU A 262 24.23 10.25 6.67
CA LEU A 262 22.93 9.88 6.11
C LEU A 262 21.78 10.69 6.73
N SER A 263 21.80 10.90 8.04
CA SER A 263 20.74 11.62 8.75
C SER A 263 20.72 13.12 8.42
N LEU A 264 21.89 13.75 8.24
CA LEU A 264 21.96 15.15 7.83
C LEU A 264 21.41 15.36 6.42
N ALA A 265 21.69 14.44 5.49
CA ALA A 265 21.07 14.43 4.17
C ALA A 265 19.55 14.25 4.25
N PHE A 266 19.08 13.29 5.05
CA PHE A 266 17.66 13.09 5.33
C PHE A 266 17.00 14.37 5.84
N PHE A 267 17.60 15.08 6.81
CA PHE A 267 17.05 16.32 7.33
C PHE A 267 16.88 17.38 6.25
N ARG A 268 17.92 17.58 5.44
CA ARG A 268 17.90 18.58 4.36
C ARG A 268 16.87 18.24 3.28
N GLY A 269 16.88 17.00 2.78
CA GLY A 269 15.98 16.56 1.72
C GLY A 269 14.51 16.58 2.14
N THR A 270 14.21 16.16 3.37
CA THR A 270 12.83 16.16 3.92
C THR A 270 12.24 17.58 3.97
N ILE A 271 13.06 18.58 4.32
CA ILE A 271 12.65 19.99 4.36
C ILE A 271 12.49 20.55 2.94
N ASP A 272 13.48 20.31 2.07
CA ASP A 272 13.53 20.88 0.71
C ASP A 272 12.39 20.35 -0.16
N ASN A 273 12.02 19.07 -0.01
CA ASN A 273 10.94 18.45 -0.78
C ASN A 273 9.57 18.55 -0.12
N GLY A 274 9.43 19.32 0.98
CA GLY A 274 8.14 19.57 1.62
C GLY A 274 7.46 18.32 2.19
N VAL A 275 8.25 17.29 2.51
CA VAL A 275 7.77 15.95 2.94
C VAL A 275 6.86 16.05 4.17
N PHE A 276 7.06 17.03 5.05
CA PHE A 276 6.20 17.24 6.23
C PHE A 276 4.72 17.43 5.88
N ARG A 277 4.39 17.88 4.66
CA ARG A 277 3.03 18.16 4.19
C ARG A 277 2.57 17.26 3.06
N HIS A 278 3.51 16.67 2.33
CA HIS A 278 3.22 15.87 1.15
C HIS A 278 3.38 14.35 1.39
N GLY A 279 3.91 13.95 2.56
CA GLY A 279 4.20 12.55 2.86
C GLY A 279 5.45 12.06 2.16
N PHE A 280 5.82 10.80 2.40
CA PHE A 280 7.04 10.22 1.82
C PHE A 280 6.87 9.88 0.32
N ASP A 281 5.64 9.66 -0.16
CA ASP A 281 5.36 9.46 -1.59
C ASP A 281 5.88 10.63 -2.46
N ALA A 282 6.02 11.84 -1.89
CA ALA A 282 6.48 13.03 -2.60
C ALA A 282 7.94 12.97 -3.10
N ILE A 283 8.74 12.04 -2.57
CA ILE A 283 10.14 11.84 -2.95
C ILE A 283 10.37 10.47 -3.60
N ASP A 284 9.32 9.67 -3.79
CA ASP A 284 9.46 8.27 -4.24
C ASP A 284 9.87 8.13 -5.71
N ASP A 285 9.76 9.19 -6.51
CA ASP A 285 10.29 9.26 -7.88
C ASP A 285 11.82 9.22 -7.93
N ALA A 286 12.51 9.49 -6.81
CA ALA A 286 13.97 9.45 -6.72
C ALA A 286 14.48 8.09 -6.20
N GLU A 287 15.62 7.64 -6.74
CA GLU A 287 16.38 6.53 -6.16
C GLU A 287 17.04 6.98 -4.86
N ILE A 288 16.94 6.19 -3.78
CA ILE A 288 17.31 6.64 -2.44
C ILE A 288 18.80 6.98 -2.27
N SER A 289 19.73 6.20 -2.86
CA SER A 289 21.16 6.53 -2.80
C SER A 289 21.42 7.86 -3.50
N GLN A 290 20.84 8.06 -4.69
CA GLN A 290 20.99 9.31 -5.42
C GLN A 290 20.39 10.49 -4.65
N TRP A 291 19.20 10.32 -4.08
CA TRP A 291 18.54 11.36 -3.27
C TRP A 291 19.41 11.75 -2.06
N LEU A 292 19.98 10.79 -1.34
CA LEU A 292 20.88 11.08 -0.22
C LEU A 292 22.14 11.81 -0.66
N LEU A 293 22.74 11.43 -1.80
CA LEU A 293 23.91 12.13 -2.37
C LEU A 293 23.56 13.57 -2.78
N ASP A 294 22.43 13.78 -3.43
CA ASP A 294 21.95 15.11 -3.87
C ASP A 294 21.75 16.05 -2.68
N TYR A 295 21.36 15.51 -1.52
CA TYR A 295 21.24 16.26 -0.27
C TYR A 295 22.48 16.25 0.61
N GLY A 296 23.63 15.76 0.12
CA GLY A 296 24.94 15.94 0.74
C GLY A 296 25.37 14.84 1.70
N ALA A 297 24.83 13.62 1.58
CA ALA A 297 25.44 12.47 2.23
C ALA A 297 26.82 12.17 1.61
N SER A 298 27.77 11.75 2.44
CA SER A 298 29.07 11.28 1.96
C SER A 298 28.93 9.99 1.16
N LYS A 299 29.81 9.80 0.17
CA LYS A 299 29.79 8.63 -0.70
C LYS A 299 30.01 7.35 0.10
N GLU A 300 30.91 7.38 1.06
CA GLU A 300 31.25 6.25 1.93
C GLU A 300 30.02 5.82 2.75
N ALA A 301 29.22 6.77 3.24
CA ALA A 301 28.01 6.47 3.99
C ALA A 301 26.92 5.83 3.11
N VAL A 302 26.71 6.34 1.89
CA VAL A 302 25.72 5.81 0.94
C VAL A 302 26.08 4.41 0.44
N TYR A 303 27.37 4.12 0.24
CA TYR A 303 27.83 2.80 -0.19
C TYR A 303 28.25 1.87 0.96
N SER A 304 28.00 2.26 2.21
CA SER A 304 28.28 1.45 3.40
C SER A 304 27.33 0.25 3.54
N ALA A 305 27.72 -0.72 4.38
CA ALA A 305 26.89 -1.89 4.70
C ALA A 305 25.54 -1.52 5.33
N VAL A 306 25.49 -0.50 6.22
CA VAL A 306 24.20 -0.09 6.83
C VAL A 306 23.20 0.41 5.82
N PHE A 307 23.68 1.09 4.77
CA PHE A 307 22.78 1.57 3.74
C PHE A 307 22.48 0.48 2.70
N ARG A 308 23.43 -0.39 2.38
CA ARG A 308 23.19 -1.59 1.57
C ARG A 308 22.08 -2.47 2.18
N GLY A 309 22.05 -2.65 3.50
CA GLY A 309 21.03 -3.44 4.18
C GLY A 309 19.59 -2.98 3.93
N CYS A 310 19.38 -1.70 3.55
CA CYS A 310 18.07 -1.21 3.09
C CYS A 310 17.61 -1.89 1.79
N TYR A 311 18.53 -2.17 0.88
CA TYR A 311 18.26 -2.84 -0.40
C TYR A 311 18.08 -4.34 -0.21
N ASP A 312 18.97 -4.97 0.55
CA ASP A 312 18.92 -6.42 0.81
C ASP A 312 17.59 -6.80 1.48
N TYR A 313 17.12 -5.99 2.44
CA TYR A 313 15.88 -6.21 3.18
C TYR A 313 14.63 -6.25 2.29
N VAL A 314 14.66 -5.59 1.13
CA VAL A 314 13.53 -5.55 0.17
C VAL A 314 13.94 -6.08 -1.21
N PHE A 315 15.04 -6.84 -1.29
CA PHE A 315 15.61 -7.34 -2.55
C PHE A 315 15.66 -6.27 -3.66
N GLY A 316 16.05 -5.04 -3.32
CA GLY A 316 15.98 -3.82 -4.16
C GLY A 316 16.96 -3.80 -5.34
N TYR A 317 17.00 -4.87 -6.13
CA TYR A 317 17.98 -5.16 -7.16
C TYR A 317 17.29 -5.69 -8.42
N PRO A 318 16.94 -4.82 -9.39
CA PRO A 318 16.29 -5.25 -10.62
C PRO A 318 17.07 -6.34 -11.35
N ALA A 319 16.33 -7.36 -11.83
CA ALA A 319 16.88 -8.56 -12.46
C ALA A 319 17.89 -9.35 -11.59
N GLY A 320 17.93 -9.11 -10.28
CA GLY A 320 18.81 -9.78 -9.34
C GLY A 320 20.27 -9.35 -9.39
N VAL A 321 20.58 -8.23 -10.07
CA VAL A 321 21.95 -7.72 -10.20
C VAL A 321 22.23 -6.76 -9.05
N THR A 322 23.05 -7.19 -8.08
CA THR A 322 23.28 -6.42 -6.84
C THR A 322 24.11 -5.15 -7.00
N ASP A 323 24.83 -5.03 -8.13
CA ASP A 323 25.43 -3.76 -8.55
C ASP A 323 24.39 -2.70 -8.97
N HIS A 324 23.16 -3.12 -9.29
CA HIS A 324 22.09 -2.24 -9.75
C HIS A 324 21.07 -1.98 -8.63
N ARG A 325 21.45 -1.16 -7.65
CA ARG A 325 20.57 -0.73 -6.56
C ARG A 325 19.38 0.09 -7.07
N SER A 326 18.16 -0.25 -6.63
CA SER A 326 16.95 0.49 -7.02
C SER A 326 15.82 0.37 -5.99
N VAL A 327 15.67 1.40 -5.16
CA VAL A 327 14.51 1.57 -4.27
C VAL A 327 14.09 3.05 -4.26
N GLY A 328 12.78 3.31 -4.34
CA GLY A 328 12.21 4.65 -4.22
C GLY A 328 12.49 5.28 -2.86
N ALA A 329 12.91 6.55 -2.84
CA ALA A 329 13.35 7.21 -1.62
C ALA A 329 12.27 7.31 -0.54
N GLY A 330 11.03 7.55 -0.95
CA GLY A 330 9.88 7.60 -0.06
C GLY A 330 9.65 6.29 0.67
N THR A 331 9.60 5.20 -0.10
CA THR A 331 9.39 3.84 0.40
C THR A 331 10.52 3.40 1.32
N ALA A 332 11.79 3.63 0.93
CA ALA A 332 12.96 3.29 1.74
C ALA A 332 12.95 4.03 3.09
N ILE A 333 12.83 5.36 3.07
CA ILE A 333 12.85 6.19 4.28
C ILE A 333 11.69 5.82 5.21
N ARG A 334 10.48 5.62 4.66
CA ARG A 334 9.31 5.18 5.44
C ARG A 334 9.60 3.86 6.16
N GLY A 335 10.13 2.87 5.45
CA GLY A 335 10.48 1.56 6.02
C GLY A 335 11.51 1.66 7.13
N LEU A 336 12.62 2.37 6.88
CA LEU A 336 13.70 2.56 7.85
C LEU A 336 13.25 3.30 9.11
N LEU A 337 12.45 4.37 8.95
CA LEU A 337 11.92 5.13 10.09
C LEU A 337 10.93 4.29 10.92
N ARG A 338 10.08 3.50 10.27
CA ARG A 338 9.17 2.59 10.98
C ARG A 338 9.93 1.51 11.76
N LEU A 339 10.96 0.93 11.13
CA LEU A 339 11.83 -0.05 11.75
C LEU A 339 12.56 0.52 12.98
N ALA A 340 13.09 1.74 12.89
CA ALA A 340 13.87 2.35 13.95
C ALA A 340 13.04 2.96 15.10
N PHE A 341 11.85 3.52 14.82
CA PHE A 341 11.12 4.36 15.79
C PHE A 341 9.70 3.90 16.11
N THR A 342 9.17 2.84 15.48
CA THR A 342 7.79 2.37 15.73
C THR A 342 7.67 0.89 16.03
N TYR A 343 8.78 0.19 16.29
CA TYR A 343 8.71 -1.19 16.74
C TYR A 343 8.12 -1.29 18.16
N LYS A 344 7.37 -2.36 18.42
CA LYS A 344 6.82 -2.68 19.74
C LYS A 344 7.36 -4.01 20.23
N GLY A 345 7.73 -4.11 21.49
CA GLY A 345 8.29 -5.31 22.12
C GLY A 345 9.72 -5.58 21.69
N SER A 346 9.95 -5.84 20.41
CA SER A 346 11.26 -6.13 19.83
C SER A 346 11.39 -5.59 18.40
N LEU A 347 12.62 -5.37 17.94
CA LEU A 347 12.89 -4.89 16.58
C LEU A 347 12.31 -5.85 15.53
N PHE A 348 12.63 -7.13 15.70
CA PHE A 348 12.16 -8.21 14.86
C PHE A 348 11.54 -9.33 15.69
N PHE A 349 10.78 -10.21 15.03
CA PHE A 349 10.18 -11.40 15.61
C PHE A 349 10.41 -12.59 14.69
N LYS A 350 11.08 -13.60 15.24
CA LYS A 350 11.21 -14.92 14.61
C LYS A 350 9.98 -15.75 14.89
N MET A 351 9.57 -16.54 13.90
CA MET A 351 8.52 -17.54 14.07
C MET A 351 9.11 -18.81 14.68
N MET A 352 8.38 -19.46 15.58
CA MET A 352 8.82 -20.65 16.31
C MET A 352 8.36 -21.96 15.65
N ALA A 353 8.12 -21.91 14.33
CA ALA A 353 7.94 -22.97 13.35
C ALA A 353 8.07 -22.32 11.95
N GLY A 354 7.82 -23.06 10.87
CA GLY A 354 7.78 -22.47 9.53
C GLY A 354 6.65 -21.44 9.39
N MET A 355 6.77 -20.50 8.44
CA MET A 355 5.76 -19.46 8.23
C MET A 355 4.39 -20.04 7.86
N GLY A 356 4.38 -21.12 7.06
CA GLY A 356 3.19 -21.91 6.75
C GLY A 356 2.45 -22.35 8.02
N ASP A 357 3.16 -22.94 8.97
CA ASP A 357 2.58 -23.51 10.20
C ASP A 357 2.22 -22.44 11.22
N THR A 358 2.96 -21.32 11.22
CA THR A 358 2.81 -20.23 12.19
C THR A 358 1.71 -19.26 11.79
N ILE A 359 1.50 -19.03 10.50
CA ILE A 359 0.55 -18.01 9.99
C ILE A 359 -0.64 -18.68 9.31
N PHE A 360 -0.37 -19.45 8.25
CA PHE A 360 -1.41 -19.95 7.37
C PHE A 360 -2.15 -21.15 7.95
N GLY A 361 -1.48 -21.98 8.76
CA GLY A 361 -2.11 -23.08 9.50
C GLY A 361 -3.21 -22.57 10.45
N PRO A 362 -2.95 -21.60 11.34
CA PRO A 362 -3.97 -20.96 12.17
C PRO A 362 -5.14 -20.37 11.39
N TYR A 363 -4.85 -19.56 10.36
CA TYR A 363 -5.92 -18.98 9.54
C TYR A 363 -6.76 -20.06 8.86
N TYR A 364 -6.15 -21.08 8.25
CA TYR A 364 -6.86 -22.17 7.61
C TYR A 364 -7.81 -22.88 8.58
N GLN A 365 -7.34 -23.24 9.79
CA GLN A 365 -8.17 -23.92 10.79
C GLN A 365 -9.38 -23.08 11.17
N ILE A 366 -9.21 -21.78 11.45
CA ILE A 366 -10.33 -20.90 11.82
C ILE A 366 -11.27 -20.65 10.65
N LEU A 367 -10.75 -20.36 9.46
CA LEU A 367 -11.57 -20.09 8.29
C LEU A 367 -12.38 -21.31 7.87
N LYS A 368 -11.77 -22.51 7.89
CA LYS A 368 -12.48 -23.77 7.65
C LYS A 368 -13.57 -24.01 8.71
N HIS A 369 -13.26 -23.80 9.99
CA HIS A 369 -14.25 -23.89 11.06
C HIS A 369 -15.42 -22.91 10.91
N ARG A 370 -15.13 -21.70 10.41
CA ARG A 370 -16.11 -20.66 10.09
C ARG A 370 -16.96 -21.01 8.86
N GLY A 371 -16.55 -21.95 8.02
CA GLY A 371 -17.30 -22.43 6.85
C GLY A 371 -16.80 -21.89 5.51
N VAL A 372 -15.60 -21.27 5.47
CA VAL A 372 -14.94 -20.92 4.21
C VAL A 372 -14.52 -22.19 3.49
N LYS A 373 -14.82 -22.27 2.19
CA LYS A 373 -14.50 -23.42 1.35
C LYS A 373 -13.12 -23.26 0.72
N PHE A 374 -12.35 -24.34 0.67
CA PHE A 374 -11.02 -24.35 0.03
C PHE A 374 -11.02 -25.31 -1.16
N LYS A 375 -10.54 -24.83 -2.31
CA LYS A 375 -10.38 -25.59 -3.56
C LYS A 375 -8.90 -25.61 -3.96
N TYR A 376 -8.18 -26.62 -3.47
CA TYR A 376 -6.78 -26.87 -3.81
C TYR A 376 -6.61 -27.43 -5.21
N PHE A 377 -5.40 -27.31 -5.79
CA PHE A 377 -5.08 -27.75 -7.15
C PHE A 377 -5.89 -27.04 -8.25
N ASN A 378 -6.41 -25.85 -8.00
CA ASN A 378 -7.23 -25.10 -8.96
C ASN A 378 -6.51 -23.82 -9.40
N ALA A 379 -6.07 -23.81 -10.66
CA ALA A 379 -5.34 -22.71 -11.27
C ALA A 379 -6.28 -21.79 -12.05
N ALA A 380 -6.34 -20.51 -11.69
CA ALA A 380 -6.99 -19.50 -12.54
C ALA A 380 -6.08 -19.19 -13.74
N THR A 381 -6.63 -19.28 -14.95
CA THR A 381 -5.88 -19.03 -16.19
C THR A 381 -6.38 -17.82 -16.95
N HIS A 382 -7.56 -17.29 -16.62
CA HIS A 382 -8.10 -16.12 -17.29
C HIS A 382 -9.24 -15.45 -16.52
N LEU A 383 -9.18 -14.12 -16.37
CA LEU A 383 -10.25 -13.27 -15.87
C LEU A 383 -10.94 -12.58 -17.06
N GLY A 384 -12.08 -13.13 -17.49
CA GLY A 384 -12.82 -12.66 -18.64
C GLY A 384 -13.84 -11.57 -18.28
N LEU A 385 -13.83 -10.48 -19.03
CA LEU A 385 -14.73 -9.35 -18.87
C LEU A 385 -16.07 -9.58 -19.59
N ASP A 386 -17.12 -8.91 -19.09
CA ASP A 386 -18.40 -8.81 -19.79
C ASP A 386 -18.29 -7.88 -21.03
N GLU A 387 -19.35 -7.84 -21.85
CA GLU A 387 -19.37 -6.97 -23.05
C GLU A 387 -19.17 -5.48 -22.72
N THR A 388 -19.59 -5.04 -21.51
CA THR A 388 -19.42 -3.64 -21.06
C THR A 388 -18.02 -3.35 -20.51
N LYS A 389 -17.19 -4.39 -20.32
CA LYS A 389 -15.87 -4.36 -19.68
C LYS A 389 -15.90 -3.82 -18.25
N THR A 390 -17.01 -4.01 -17.56
CA THR A 390 -17.26 -3.45 -16.21
C THR A 390 -17.05 -4.50 -15.13
N TYR A 391 -17.40 -5.74 -15.44
CA TYR A 391 -17.38 -6.84 -14.49
C TYR A 391 -16.46 -7.94 -14.97
N ILE A 392 -15.86 -8.65 -14.02
CA ILE A 392 -15.34 -9.99 -14.24
C ILE A 392 -16.56 -10.91 -14.35
N ASP A 393 -16.82 -11.40 -15.56
CA ASP A 393 -18.01 -12.18 -15.89
C ASP A 393 -17.74 -13.68 -15.87
N ARG A 394 -16.49 -14.07 -16.17
CA ARG A 394 -16.04 -15.45 -16.12
C ARG A 394 -14.61 -15.56 -15.59
N ILE A 395 -14.33 -16.65 -14.89
CA ILE A 395 -12.96 -17.05 -14.53
C ILE A 395 -12.71 -18.42 -15.14
N ASP A 396 -11.78 -18.51 -16.08
CA ASP A 396 -11.37 -19.79 -16.64
C ASP A 396 -10.33 -20.44 -15.71
N MET A 397 -10.54 -21.72 -15.43
CA MET A 397 -9.83 -22.48 -14.41
C MET A 397 -9.31 -23.80 -14.98
N VAL A 398 -8.24 -24.31 -14.37
CA VAL A 398 -7.73 -25.68 -14.58
C VAL A 398 -7.60 -26.38 -13.24
N GLU A 399 -8.35 -27.46 -13.06
CA GLU A 399 -8.16 -28.39 -11.95
C GLU A 399 -6.99 -29.32 -12.29
N GLN A 400 -5.86 -29.10 -11.63
CA GLN A 400 -4.59 -29.77 -11.90
C GLN A 400 -4.53 -31.21 -11.36
N ALA A 401 -5.26 -31.48 -10.27
CA ALA A 401 -5.38 -32.81 -9.68
C ALA A 401 -6.78 -33.00 -9.08
N GLU A 402 -7.35 -34.18 -9.27
CA GLU A 402 -8.65 -34.57 -8.72
C GLU A 402 -8.46 -35.23 -7.35
N VAL A 403 -9.19 -34.77 -6.34
CA VAL A 403 -9.20 -35.36 -4.98
C VAL A 403 -10.10 -36.60 -4.99
N LEU A 404 -9.64 -37.72 -4.42
CA LEU A 404 -10.32 -39.02 -4.49
C LEU A 404 -11.70 -39.04 -3.82
N GLU A 405 -11.79 -38.51 -2.61
CA GLU A 405 -13.02 -38.49 -1.81
C GLU A 405 -13.03 -37.27 -0.88
N GLY A 406 -14.19 -36.64 -0.73
CA GLY A 406 -14.37 -35.51 0.20
C GLY A 406 -13.60 -34.25 -0.19
N GLU A 407 -13.16 -33.52 0.83
CA GLU A 407 -12.28 -32.35 0.68
C GLU A 407 -10.84 -32.77 0.96
N TYR A 408 -9.89 -32.12 0.28
CA TYR A 408 -8.47 -32.30 0.56
C TYR A 408 -8.15 -31.81 1.99
N ASP A 409 -7.53 -32.66 2.80
CA ASP A 409 -7.02 -32.29 4.12
C ASP A 409 -5.51 -32.04 4.02
N PRO A 410 -5.06 -30.78 4.05
CA PRO A 410 -3.71 -30.42 3.62
C PRO A 410 -2.67 -30.48 4.75
N LEU A 411 -3.07 -30.74 6.01
CA LEU A 411 -2.17 -30.69 7.16
C LEU A 411 -1.76 -32.08 7.62
N VAL A 412 -0.50 -32.22 8.03
CA VAL A 412 0.06 -33.41 8.66
C VAL A 412 0.56 -33.07 10.07
N PRO A 413 0.41 -33.98 11.05
CA PRO A 413 0.95 -33.74 12.39
C PRO A 413 2.47 -33.94 12.43
N VAL A 414 3.20 -32.94 12.94
CA VAL A 414 4.64 -33.04 13.27
C VAL A 414 4.84 -32.53 14.68
N LYS A 415 5.26 -33.41 15.61
CA LYS A 415 5.42 -33.09 17.04
C LYS A 415 4.18 -32.37 17.62
N ASP A 416 3.01 -32.94 17.41
CA ASP A 416 1.70 -32.43 17.87
C ASP A 416 1.28 -31.06 17.31
N LEU A 417 1.97 -30.55 16.27
CA LEU A 417 1.59 -29.36 15.52
C LEU A 417 1.01 -29.76 14.15
N PRO A 418 -0.15 -29.22 13.72
CA PRO A 418 -0.66 -29.44 12.38
C PRO A 418 0.10 -28.54 11.39
N CYS A 419 0.81 -29.16 10.46
CA CYS A 419 1.80 -28.52 9.60
C CYS A 419 1.54 -28.79 8.11
N TRP A 420 2.03 -27.89 7.24
CA TRP A 420 1.94 -28.10 5.80
C TRP A 420 3.06 -29.02 5.31
N PRO A 421 2.79 -30.08 4.52
CA PRO A 421 3.83 -30.92 3.96
C PRO A 421 4.58 -30.22 2.80
N SER A 422 5.83 -30.61 2.57
CA SER A 422 6.67 -30.08 1.46
C SER A 422 6.27 -30.60 0.08
N GLU A 423 5.44 -31.63 0.03
CA GLU A 423 4.86 -32.22 -1.18
C GLU A 423 3.36 -32.45 -0.94
N PRO A 424 2.52 -32.55 -1.98
CA PRO A 424 1.14 -33.03 -1.83
C PRO A 424 1.06 -34.36 -1.09
N ILE A 425 0.02 -34.52 -0.27
CA ILE A 425 -0.41 -35.84 0.23
C ILE A 425 -1.00 -36.63 -0.93
N TRP A 426 -0.12 -37.33 -1.65
CA TRP A 426 -0.41 -38.00 -2.91
C TRP A 426 -1.52 -39.06 -2.78
N GLU A 427 -1.68 -39.68 -1.62
CA GLU A 427 -2.68 -40.70 -1.35
C GLU A 427 -4.12 -40.16 -1.37
N GLN A 428 -4.31 -38.84 -1.26
CA GLN A 428 -5.61 -38.19 -1.41
C GLN A 428 -5.95 -37.86 -2.87
N LEU A 429 -5.01 -38.04 -3.80
CA LEU A 429 -5.15 -37.63 -5.20
C LEU A 429 -5.35 -38.82 -6.13
N LYS A 430 -6.22 -38.64 -7.11
CA LYS A 430 -6.35 -39.58 -8.22
C LYS A 430 -5.06 -39.58 -9.04
N ASP A 431 -4.54 -40.78 -9.30
CA ASP A 431 -3.24 -40.99 -9.94
C ASP A 431 -2.04 -40.35 -9.19
N GLY A 432 -2.17 -40.16 -7.87
CA GLY A 432 -1.15 -39.49 -7.05
C GLY A 432 0.26 -40.10 -7.17
N GLU A 433 0.38 -41.44 -7.18
CA GLU A 433 1.68 -42.12 -7.35
C GLU A 433 2.35 -41.78 -8.69
N ARG A 434 1.57 -41.68 -9.77
CA ARG A 434 2.09 -41.31 -11.09
C ARG A 434 2.55 -39.86 -11.11
N LEU A 435 1.73 -38.95 -10.56
CA LEU A 435 2.06 -37.52 -10.48
C LEU A 435 3.32 -37.27 -9.64
N ALA A 436 3.47 -38.00 -8.53
CA ALA A 436 4.67 -37.96 -7.70
C ALA A 436 5.91 -38.45 -8.47
N HIS A 437 5.80 -39.56 -9.20
CA HIS A 437 6.91 -40.10 -10.00
C HIS A 437 7.30 -39.17 -11.18
N GLU A 438 6.34 -38.46 -11.76
CA GLU A 438 6.60 -37.44 -12.79
C GLU A 438 7.24 -36.16 -12.23
N GLY A 439 7.25 -35.98 -10.90
CA GLY A 439 7.81 -34.81 -10.25
C GLY A 439 7.03 -33.52 -10.52
N VAL A 440 5.70 -33.63 -10.63
CA VAL A 440 4.83 -32.48 -10.91
C VAL A 440 4.89 -31.49 -9.75
N ASP A 441 5.20 -30.23 -10.07
CA ASP A 441 5.09 -29.11 -9.14
C ASP A 441 3.89 -28.25 -9.53
N PHE A 442 2.80 -28.37 -8.75
CA PHE A 442 1.56 -27.63 -8.98
C PHE A 442 1.68 -26.13 -8.73
N GLU A 443 2.67 -25.68 -7.94
CA GLU A 443 2.86 -24.27 -7.58
C GLU A 443 3.78 -23.54 -8.58
N CYS A 444 4.44 -24.27 -9.50
CA CYS A 444 5.38 -23.73 -10.47
C CYS A 444 4.70 -23.28 -11.78
N GLU A 445 4.65 -21.98 -12.01
CA GLU A 445 4.02 -21.36 -13.19
C GLU A 445 4.96 -21.28 -14.42
N LYS A 446 6.01 -22.11 -14.49
CA LYS A 446 6.92 -22.16 -15.64
C LYS A 446 6.21 -22.61 -16.92
N GLU A 447 5.29 -23.55 -16.79
CA GLU A 447 4.44 -24.06 -17.87
C GLU A 447 2.98 -23.77 -17.54
N ALA A 448 2.13 -23.70 -18.56
CA ALA A 448 0.69 -23.58 -18.34
C ALA A 448 0.17 -24.79 -17.54
N PRO A 449 -0.81 -24.60 -16.63
CA PRO A 449 -1.35 -25.67 -15.81
C PRO A 449 -2.01 -26.73 -16.70
N LYS A 450 -1.81 -28.01 -16.33
CA LYS A 450 -2.36 -29.17 -17.06
C LYS A 450 -3.41 -29.84 -16.18
N GLY A 451 -4.53 -30.24 -16.78
CA GLY A 451 -5.62 -30.87 -16.03
C GLY A 451 -6.98 -30.67 -16.69
N ARG A 452 -8.05 -30.71 -15.89
CA ARG A 452 -9.43 -30.53 -16.37
C ARG A 452 -9.78 -29.03 -16.37
N ALA A 453 -10.03 -28.49 -17.56
CA ALA A 453 -10.49 -27.12 -17.70
C ALA A 453 -11.98 -26.98 -17.30
N TYR A 454 -12.31 -25.88 -16.62
CA TYR A 454 -13.68 -25.49 -16.30
C TYR A 454 -13.78 -23.96 -16.17
N THR A 455 -14.99 -23.41 -16.07
CA THR A 455 -15.21 -21.96 -15.98
C THR A 455 -16.18 -21.66 -14.85
N LEU A 456 -15.85 -20.66 -14.02
CA LEU A 456 -16.76 -20.06 -13.05
C LEU A 456 -17.46 -18.86 -13.70
N ARG A 457 -18.76 -18.67 -13.45
CA ARG A 457 -19.57 -17.60 -14.04
C ARG A 457 -20.17 -16.69 -12.97
N ARG A 458 -20.18 -15.40 -13.27
CA ARG A 458 -20.79 -14.40 -12.39
C ARG A 458 -22.30 -14.60 -12.30
N GLY A 459 -22.86 -14.57 -11.09
CA GLY A 459 -24.27 -14.83 -10.78
C GLY A 459 -24.67 -16.31 -10.81
N GLU A 460 -23.72 -17.23 -11.03
CA GLU A 460 -23.91 -18.68 -10.93
C GLU A 460 -22.96 -19.33 -9.92
N ASP A 461 -21.68 -18.95 -9.94
CA ASP A 461 -20.63 -19.50 -9.07
C ASP A 461 -19.98 -18.46 -8.14
N TYR A 462 -20.11 -17.17 -8.49
CA TYR A 462 -19.63 -16.04 -7.70
C TYR A 462 -20.38 -14.76 -8.11
N ASP A 463 -20.43 -13.78 -7.22
CA ASP A 463 -20.84 -12.40 -7.51
C ASP A 463 -19.61 -11.48 -7.50
N GLU A 464 -18.76 -11.68 -6.49
CA GLU A 464 -17.61 -10.82 -6.18
C GLU A 464 -16.28 -11.59 -6.24
N VAL A 465 -15.21 -10.92 -6.66
CA VAL A 465 -13.86 -11.51 -6.80
C VAL A 465 -12.84 -10.78 -5.92
N ILE A 466 -12.12 -11.52 -5.09
CA ILE A 466 -10.90 -11.04 -4.44
C ILE A 466 -9.70 -11.65 -5.17
N LEU A 467 -8.91 -10.82 -5.82
CA LEU A 467 -7.69 -11.23 -6.52
C LEU A 467 -6.48 -11.09 -5.58
N GLY A 468 -6.05 -12.23 -5.06
CA GLY A 468 -4.87 -12.37 -4.20
C GLY A 468 -3.64 -12.96 -4.87
N ALA A 469 -3.69 -13.20 -6.17
CA ALA A 469 -2.55 -13.65 -6.95
C ALA A 469 -1.40 -12.63 -6.89
N SER A 470 -0.16 -13.12 -6.88
CA SER A 470 1.02 -12.24 -6.91
C SER A 470 1.10 -11.51 -8.25
N LEU A 471 1.79 -10.37 -8.26
CA LEU A 471 2.02 -9.56 -9.46
C LEU A 471 2.63 -10.38 -10.60
N GLY A 472 3.53 -11.32 -10.29
CA GLY A 472 4.18 -12.18 -11.28
C GLY A 472 3.24 -13.16 -11.97
N SER A 473 2.09 -13.49 -11.39
CA SER A 473 1.09 -14.40 -11.97
C SER A 473 0.07 -13.66 -12.87
N LEU A 474 -0.09 -12.34 -12.70
CA LEU A 474 -1.10 -11.56 -13.40
C LEU A 474 -0.95 -11.56 -14.94
N PRO A 475 0.26 -11.56 -15.53
CA PRO A 475 0.42 -11.69 -16.98
C PRO A 475 -0.25 -12.94 -17.57
N TYR A 476 -0.42 -14.00 -16.80
CA TYR A 476 -1.03 -15.24 -17.27
C TYR A 476 -2.55 -15.21 -17.27
N MET A 477 -3.18 -14.38 -16.42
CA MET A 477 -4.63 -14.42 -16.19
C MET A 477 -5.37 -13.09 -16.43
N ALA A 478 -4.69 -11.95 -16.46
CA ALA A 478 -5.32 -10.62 -16.45
C ALA A 478 -5.24 -9.88 -17.80
N GLN A 479 -5.00 -10.57 -18.92
CA GLN A 479 -4.77 -9.91 -20.22
C GLN A 479 -5.95 -9.02 -20.66
N GLU A 480 -7.20 -9.46 -20.51
CA GLU A 480 -8.37 -8.63 -20.84
C GLU A 480 -8.45 -7.35 -19.97
N LEU A 481 -8.02 -7.42 -18.70
CA LEU A 481 -7.98 -6.27 -17.78
C LEU A 481 -6.89 -5.28 -18.20
N ILE A 482 -5.69 -5.79 -18.55
CA ILE A 482 -4.55 -5.02 -19.07
C ILE A 482 -4.92 -4.29 -20.36
N ASP A 483 -5.66 -4.95 -21.25
CA ASP A 483 -6.10 -4.36 -22.51
C ASP A 483 -7.21 -3.32 -22.29
N ALA A 484 -8.08 -3.52 -21.30
CA ALA A 484 -9.22 -2.65 -21.02
C ALA A 484 -8.90 -1.42 -20.15
N SER A 485 -7.79 -1.40 -19.42
CA SER A 485 -7.44 -0.36 -18.46
C SER A 485 -5.98 0.08 -18.56
N ASP A 486 -5.76 1.36 -18.86
CA ASP A 486 -4.41 1.94 -18.91
C ASP A 486 -3.71 1.86 -17.56
N ARG A 487 -4.44 1.95 -16.44
CA ARG A 487 -3.85 1.77 -15.11
C ARG A 487 -3.30 0.36 -14.90
N TRP A 488 -3.99 -0.67 -15.38
CA TRP A 488 -3.50 -2.05 -15.33
C TRP A 488 -2.26 -2.25 -16.20
N ARG A 489 -2.29 -1.75 -17.43
CA ARG A 489 -1.15 -1.81 -18.34
C ARG A 489 0.08 -1.14 -17.74
N MET A 490 -0.08 0.08 -17.23
CA MET A 490 1.03 0.81 -16.60
C MET A 490 1.52 0.15 -15.32
N MET A 491 0.64 -0.45 -14.51
CA MET A 491 1.08 -1.23 -13.34
C MET A 491 2.01 -2.39 -13.76
N MET A 492 1.64 -3.14 -14.81
CA MET A 492 2.46 -4.25 -15.32
C MET A 492 3.79 -3.77 -15.92
N GLU A 493 3.80 -2.62 -16.56
CA GLU A 493 5.03 -2.06 -17.16
C GLU A 493 5.97 -1.41 -16.14
N LYS A 494 5.44 -0.85 -15.04
CA LYS A 494 6.18 0.03 -14.13
C LYS A 494 6.45 -0.56 -12.74
N VAL A 495 5.79 -1.65 -12.36
CA VAL A 495 6.02 -2.34 -11.09
C VAL A 495 6.71 -3.68 -11.38
N PRO A 496 8.05 -3.74 -11.35
CA PRO A 496 8.76 -4.97 -11.69
C PRO A 496 8.75 -5.99 -10.55
N THR A 497 9.10 -7.22 -10.89
CA THR A 497 9.36 -8.30 -9.94
C THR A 497 10.75 -8.86 -10.15
N VAL A 498 11.33 -9.47 -9.12
CA VAL A 498 12.66 -10.10 -9.16
C VAL A 498 12.57 -11.56 -8.70
N ALA A 499 13.42 -12.41 -9.26
CA ALA A 499 13.64 -13.74 -8.73
C ALA A 499 14.43 -13.68 -7.42
N THR A 500 14.28 -14.71 -6.59
CA THR A 500 15.07 -14.88 -5.38
C THR A 500 15.56 -16.31 -5.27
N HIS A 501 16.51 -16.57 -4.39
CA HIS A 501 16.91 -17.92 -4.03
C HIS A 501 17.21 -18.03 -2.54
N ALA A 502 17.24 -19.26 -2.06
CA ALA A 502 17.49 -19.57 -0.67
C ALA A 502 18.25 -20.89 -0.52
N ALA A 503 19.03 -20.99 0.54
CA ALA A 503 19.66 -22.23 0.97
C ALA A 503 19.48 -22.41 2.48
N GLN A 504 19.36 -23.64 2.95
CA GLN A 504 19.32 -23.94 4.38
C GLN A 504 20.29 -25.06 4.71
N PHE A 505 21.17 -24.79 5.67
CA PHE A 505 22.16 -25.74 6.17
C PHE A 505 21.80 -26.17 7.59
N TRP A 506 21.69 -27.48 7.79
CA TRP A 506 21.65 -28.10 9.11
C TRP A 506 23.08 -28.52 9.45
N MET A 507 23.55 -28.18 10.65
CA MET A 507 24.96 -28.29 11.04
C MET A 507 25.11 -29.14 12.30
N ASP A 508 26.21 -29.90 12.39
CA ASP A 508 26.59 -30.70 13.56
C ASP A 508 27.34 -29.88 14.64
N ARG A 509 27.53 -28.57 14.40
CA ARG A 509 28.17 -27.59 15.30
C ARG A 509 27.35 -26.32 15.40
N THR A 510 27.52 -25.58 16.48
CA THR A 510 26.95 -24.25 16.68
C THR A 510 27.77 -23.18 15.94
N ALA A 511 27.17 -22.03 15.62
CA ALA A 511 27.89 -20.88 15.05
C ALA A 511 29.06 -20.43 15.95
N LYS A 512 28.89 -20.51 17.28
CA LYS A 512 29.94 -20.23 18.26
C LYS A 512 31.14 -21.17 18.12
N GLU A 513 30.92 -22.47 18.00
CA GLU A 513 31.98 -23.46 17.78
C GLU A 513 32.67 -23.31 16.42
N MET A 514 32.03 -22.62 15.48
CA MET A 514 32.58 -22.27 14.16
C MET A 514 33.26 -20.87 14.15
N GLY A 515 33.46 -20.25 15.33
CA GLY A 515 34.24 -19.02 15.49
C GLY A 515 33.44 -17.71 15.34
N TRP A 516 32.11 -17.76 15.20
CA TRP A 516 31.27 -16.57 14.97
C TRP A 516 31.38 -15.55 16.11
N ASN A 517 31.29 -15.99 17.36
CA ASN A 517 31.27 -15.10 18.52
C ASN A 517 32.59 -14.33 18.67
N ASP A 518 33.72 -15.00 18.44
CA ASP A 518 35.05 -14.38 18.53
C ASP A 518 35.24 -13.32 17.44
N LEU A 519 34.73 -13.60 16.22
CA LEU A 519 34.74 -12.63 15.12
C LEU A 519 33.90 -11.39 15.44
N VAL A 520 32.68 -11.56 15.97
CA VAL A 520 31.82 -10.43 16.37
C VAL A 520 32.48 -9.62 17.49
N ALA A 521 33.07 -10.27 18.49
CA ALA A 521 33.75 -9.59 19.60
C ALA A 521 34.99 -8.81 19.18
N LYS A 522 35.68 -9.24 18.12
CA LYS A 522 36.85 -8.52 17.57
C LYS A 522 36.50 -7.15 16.98
N HIS A 523 35.28 -6.97 16.44
CA HIS A 523 34.89 -5.81 15.64
C HIS A 523 33.74 -4.97 16.24
N ASN A 524 33.37 -5.22 17.49
CA ASN A 524 32.33 -4.49 18.20
C ASN A 524 32.78 -4.17 19.62
N VAL A 525 32.35 -3.03 20.14
CA VAL A 525 32.60 -2.62 21.52
C VAL A 525 31.46 -3.06 22.44
N GLY A 526 31.74 -3.10 23.75
CA GLY A 526 30.76 -3.48 24.77
C GLY A 526 30.75 -4.98 25.07
N GLU A 527 29.80 -5.39 25.92
CA GLU A 527 29.61 -6.80 26.26
C GLU A 527 28.90 -7.52 25.12
N ILE A 528 29.53 -8.56 24.58
CA ILE A 528 28.94 -9.40 23.53
C ILE A 528 28.25 -10.59 24.20
N PRO A 529 26.94 -10.79 24.00
CA PRO A 529 26.23 -11.90 24.62
C PRO A 529 26.72 -13.24 24.07
N ASP A 530 26.65 -14.29 24.89
CA ASP A 530 27.06 -15.64 24.47
C ASP A 530 26.14 -16.21 23.37
N ASP A 531 24.86 -15.84 23.43
CA ASP A 531 23.86 -16.14 22.41
C ASP A 531 23.83 -15.01 21.36
N LEU A 532 24.40 -15.29 20.18
CA LEU A 532 24.44 -14.39 19.03
C LEU A 532 23.51 -14.82 17.90
N ARG A 533 22.46 -15.58 18.19
CA ARG A 533 21.43 -15.89 17.19
C ARG A 533 20.84 -14.60 16.66
N THR A 534 20.89 -14.43 15.35
CA THR A 534 20.68 -13.13 14.71
C THR A 534 20.24 -13.29 13.27
N VAL A 535 19.91 -12.16 12.65
CA VAL A 535 19.94 -11.98 11.20
C VAL A 535 21.15 -11.10 10.86
N ILE A 536 21.86 -11.44 9.78
CA ILE A 536 22.89 -10.60 9.16
C ILE A 536 22.56 -10.41 7.69
N THR A 537 22.86 -9.23 7.15
CA THR A 537 22.70 -8.92 5.73
C THR A 537 23.92 -8.13 5.19
N SER A 538 23.88 -7.72 3.94
CA SER A 538 24.96 -7.00 3.23
C SER A 538 26.22 -7.81 2.97
N PHE A 539 26.10 -9.15 3.00
CA PHE A 539 27.19 -10.06 2.76
C PHE A 539 27.41 -10.32 1.25
N GLU A 540 28.30 -11.24 0.92
CA GLU A 540 28.67 -11.54 -0.47
C GLU A 540 27.67 -12.47 -1.16
N GLU A 541 27.46 -12.23 -2.46
CA GLU A 541 26.57 -13.04 -3.31
C GLU A 541 27.13 -14.44 -3.58
N PRO A 542 26.29 -15.47 -3.77
CA PRO A 542 24.85 -15.43 -4.05
C PRO A 542 23.97 -15.63 -2.81
N LEU A 543 24.48 -15.38 -1.60
CA LEU A 543 23.71 -15.54 -0.36
C LEU A 543 24.11 -14.43 0.62
N ASP A 544 23.56 -13.24 0.43
CA ASP A 544 23.96 -12.02 1.15
C ASP A 544 23.35 -11.87 2.55
N THR A 545 22.37 -12.71 2.88
CA THR A 545 21.61 -12.65 4.12
C THR A 545 21.61 -14.01 4.80
N TRP A 546 21.93 -14.05 6.10
CA TRP A 546 21.89 -15.24 6.95
C TRP A 546 21.03 -15.00 8.19
N ALA A 547 20.21 -15.98 8.55
CA ALA A 547 19.57 -16.06 9.86
C ALA A 547 19.92 -17.37 10.58
N ASP A 548 20.23 -17.25 11.87
CA ASP A 548 20.33 -18.42 12.75
C ASP A 548 18.93 -18.84 13.23
N MET A 549 18.50 -20.00 12.74
CA MET A 549 17.18 -20.58 12.97
C MET A 549 17.24 -21.83 13.86
N THR A 550 18.29 -21.96 14.68
CA THR A 550 18.52 -23.10 15.58
C THR A 550 17.33 -23.38 16.52
N ASP A 551 16.53 -22.35 16.86
CA ASP A 551 15.27 -22.48 17.61
C ASP A 551 14.28 -23.47 16.99
N LEU A 552 14.36 -23.68 15.67
CA LEU A 552 13.43 -24.51 14.92
C LEU A 552 13.71 -26.01 15.07
N ILE A 553 14.91 -26.43 15.46
CA ILE A 553 15.27 -27.87 15.61
C ILE A 553 14.28 -28.58 16.54
N GLY A 554 13.84 -27.92 17.61
CA GLY A 554 12.86 -28.45 18.55
C GLY A 554 11.52 -28.81 17.91
N ARG A 555 11.20 -28.21 16.75
CA ARG A 555 10.00 -28.43 15.94
C ARG A 555 10.18 -29.38 14.77
N GLU A 556 11.38 -29.91 14.54
CA GLU A 556 11.68 -30.90 13.52
C GLU A 556 11.81 -32.30 14.16
N ASP A 557 11.50 -33.36 13.45
CA ASP A 557 11.42 -34.74 13.95
C ASP A 557 12.61 -35.61 13.52
N TRP A 558 13.80 -35.23 13.99
CA TRP A 558 15.07 -35.90 13.65
C TRP A 558 15.31 -37.20 14.45
N ASP A 559 15.96 -38.19 13.82
CA ASP A 559 16.56 -39.31 14.55
C ASP A 559 17.72 -38.83 15.44
N THR A 560 18.06 -39.59 16.48
CA THR A 560 19.18 -39.25 17.36
C THR A 560 20.52 -39.80 16.84
N PRO A 561 21.59 -38.98 16.75
CA PRO A 561 21.64 -37.54 17.01
C PRO A 561 21.07 -36.73 15.84
N GLY A 562 20.32 -35.66 16.15
CA GLY A 562 19.88 -34.66 15.17
C GLY A 562 20.91 -33.54 14.99
N PRO A 563 20.62 -32.55 14.15
CA PRO A 563 21.49 -31.38 13.96
C PRO A 563 21.61 -30.53 15.24
N THR A 564 22.70 -29.80 15.35
CA THR A 564 23.04 -28.91 16.46
C THR A 564 22.64 -27.45 16.18
N SER A 565 22.74 -26.99 14.93
CA SER A 565 22.31 -25.64 14.52
C SER A 565 21.71 -25.61 13.11
N ILE A 566 21.02 -24.51 12.79
CA ILE A 566 20.39 -24.28 11.50
C ILE A 566 20.75 -22.89 10.99
N ALA A 567 21.26 -22.80 9.76
CA ALA A 567 21.54 -21.56 9.05
C ALA A 567 20.65 -21.42 7.82
N TYR A 568 19.82 -20.38 7.79
CA TYR A 568 18.99 -20.04 6.63
C TYR A 568 19.61 -18.87 5.88
N PHE A 569 19.70 -19.00 4.56
CA PHE A 569 20.27 -18.00 3.68
C PHE A 569 19.31 -17.60 2.57
N CYS A 570 19.35 -16.35 2.15
CA CYS A 570 18.63 -15.87 0.97
C CYS A 570 19.33 -14.68 0.30
N SER A 571 18.98 -14.44 -0.96
CA SER A 571 19.43 -13.30 -1.78
C SER A 571 18.44 -13.06 -2.93
N PRO A 572 18.49 -11.89 -3.61
CA PRO A 572 17.91 -11.78 -4.95
C PRO A 572 18.66 -12.71 -5.93
N ALA A 573 17.99 -13.19 -6.96
CA ALA A 573 18.59 -14.07 -7.96
C ALA A 573 18.44 -13.47 -9.37
N HIS A 574 19.40 -13.75 -10.24
CA HIS A 574 19.21 -13.54 -11.68
C HIS A 574 17.99 -14.33 -12.19
N ASP A 575 17.37 -13.85 -13.26
CA ASP A 575 16.25 -14.58 -13.88
C ASP A 575 16.68 -15.96 -14.40
N ALA A 576 15.70 -16.86 -14.54
CA ALA A 576 15.93 -18.23 -14.96
C ALA A 576 16.73 -18.33 -16.27
N GLY A 577 17.78 -19.16 -16.26
CA GLY A 577 18.62 -19.42 -17.43
C GLY A 577 19.74 -18.42 -17.70
N ILE A 578 19.87 -17.37 -16.87
CA ILE A 578 21.00 -16.42 -16.94
C ILE A 578 22.28 -17.05 -16.40
N ASP A 579 22.23 -17.60 -15.18
CA ASP A 579 23.37 -18.29 -14.59
C ASP A 579 23.58 -19.65 -15.27
N LYS A 580 24.82 -19.91 -15.68
CA LYS A 580 25.19 -21.14 -16.40
C LYS A 580 25.50 -22.30 -15.46
N ALA A 581 26.03 -22.00 -14.28
CA ALA A 581 26.34 -23.00 -13.27
C ALA A 581 25.07 -23.34 -12.48
N PRO A 582 24.87 -24.62 -12.11
CA PRO A 582 23.83 -25.00 -11.15
C PRO A 582 23.96 -24.21 -9.85
N PHE A 583 22.82 -23.81 -9.28
CA PHE A 583 22.82 -23.02 -8.04
C PHE A 583 23.58 -23.68 -6.88
N PRO A 584 23.50 -25.00 -6.62
CA PRO A 584 24.31 -25.65 -5.58
C PRO A 584 25.82 -25.49 -5.80
N ASP A 585 26.29 -25.44 -7.06
CA ASP A 585 27.71 -25.24 -7.36
C ASP A 585 28.14 -23.80 -7.05
N LEU A 586 27.28 -22.81 -7.38
CA LEU A 586 27.51 -21.40 -7.01
C LEU A 586 27.56 -21.22 -5.49
N VAL A 587 26.64 -21.85 -4.76
CA VAL A 587 26.62 -21.81 -3.28
C VAL A 587 27.86 -22.49 -2.71
N LYS A 588 28.31 -23.60 -3.30
CA LYS A 588 29.54 -24.27 -2.87
C LYS A 588 30.75 -23.35 -3.05
N ASP A 589 30.90 -22.73 -4.22
CA ASP A 589 32.00 -21.82 -4.49
C ASP A 589 31.96 -20.60 -3.58
N TRP A 590 30.78 -20.05 -3.30
CA TRP A 590 30.61 -19.01 -2.31
C TRP A 590 30.98 -19.46 -0.90
N ALA A 591 30.57 -20.66 -0.49
CA ALA A 591 30.90 -21.17 0.83
C ALA A 591 32.42 -21.32 1.01
N ASP A 592 33.10 -21.84 -0.03
CA ASP A 592 34.55 -22.04 -0.03
C ASP A 592 35.34 -20.71 0.06
N ASN A 593 34.80 -19.60 -0.44
CA ASN A 593 35.52 -18.32 -0.53
C ASN A 593 35.07 -17.26 0.49
N TRP A 594 33.80 -17.27 0.88
CA TRP A 594 33.17 -16.19 1.65
C TRP A 594 32.62 -16.67 2.99
N LEU A 595 31.83 -17.76 3.03
CA LEU A 595 31.25 -18.26 4.28
C LEU A 595 32.31 -18.55 5.35
N VAL A 596 33.50 -19.01 4.93
CA VAL A 596 34.67 -19.20 5.81
C VAL A 596 35.18 -17.91 6.48
N GLN A 597 34.89 -16.72 5.94
CA GLN A 597 35.21 -15.46 6.62
C GLN A 597 34.21 -15.15 7.73
N MET A 598 32.96 -15.61 7.59
CA MET A 598 31.92 -15.47 8.61
C MET A 598 32.10 -16.53 9.72
N TRP A 599 32.50 -17.74 9.35
CA TRP A 599 32.75 -18.87 10.25
C TRP A 599 34.21 -19.32 10.16
N PRO A 600 35.15 -18.59 10.80
CA PRO A 600 36.59 -18.78 10.60
C PRO A 600 37.11 -20.16 11.04
N ASP A 601 36.40 -20.86 11.94
CA ASP A 601 36.79 -22.20 12.39
C ASP A 601 36.08 -23.32 11.61
N ALA A 602 35.25 -22.99 10.62
CA ALA A 602 34.59 -23.95 9.71
C ALA A 602 35.41 -24.23 8.44
N VAL A 603 36.75 -24.30 8.57
CA VAL A 603 37.69 -24.40 7.44
C VAL A 603 38.46 -25.71 7.45
N LYS A 604 38.48 -26.39 6.30
CA LYS A 604 39.29 -27.59 6.03
C LYS A 604 39.96 -27.45 4.68
N ASP A 605 41.29 -27.58 4.65
CA ASP A 605 42.12 -27.41 3.45
C ASP A 605 41.90 -26.06 2.71
N GLY A 606 41.62 -24.99 3.47
CA GLY A 606 41.38 -23.65 2.93
C GLY A 606 40.00 -23.45 2.29
N LYS A 607 39.08 -24.38 2.51
CA LYS A 607 37.69 -24.38 2.00
C LYS A 607 36.70 -24.62 3.12
N PHE A 608 35.40 -24.48 2.84
CA PHE A 608 34.37 -24.77 3.82
C PHE A 608 34.39 -26.26 4.20
N ASP A 609 34.42 -26.56 5.50
CA ASP A 609 34.40 -27.94 5.99
C ASP A 609 33.00 -28.54 5.90
N MET A 610 32.70 -29.15 4.74
CA MET A 610 31.43 -29.84 4.50
C MET A 610 31.15 -31.00 5.46
N SER A 611 32.17 -31.52 6.16
CA SER A 611 31.94 -32.59 7.14
C SER A 611 31.12 -32.11 8.34
N LEU A 612 31.01 -30.78 8.55
CA LEU A 612 30.18 -30.12 9.56
C LEU A 612 28.68 -30.12 9.23
N LEU A 613 28.29 -30.39 7.98
CA LEU A 613 26.90 -30.46 7.57
C LEU A 613 26.24 -31.74 8.12
N HIS A 614 25.03 -31.60 8.65
CA HIS A 614 24.22 -32.71 9.10
C HIS A 614 23.52 -33.41 7.93
N ALA A 615 23.61 -34.74 7.87
CA ALA A 615 22.83 -35.56 6.95
C ALA A 615 22.61 -36.96 7.53
N GLN A 616 21.42 -37.52 7.30
CA GLN A 616 21.11 -38.89 7.72
C GLN A 616 21.49 -39.88 6.61
N GLY A 617 22.07 -41.02 7.00
CA GLY A 617 22.35 -42.13 6.08
C GLY A 617 23.60 -41.97 5.20
N THR A 618 24.40 -40.93 5.40
CA THR A 618 25.67 -40.73 4.70
C THR A 618 26.74 -40.06 5.58
N ASN A 619 28.01 -40.39 5.32
CA ASN A 619 29.18 -39.71 5.88
C ASN A 619 30.06 -39.05 4.80
N SER A 620 29.61 -39.02 3.54
CA SER A 620 30.35 -38.39 2.45
C SER A 620 30.09 -36.88 2.44
N ASP A 621 31.16 -36.08 2.43
CA ASP A 621 31.08 -34.61 2.38
C ASP A 621 30.20 -34.10 1.22
N HIS A 622 30.32 -34.73 0.04
CA HIS A 622 29.51 -34.39 -1.14
C HIS A 622 28.03 -34.73 -0.95
N GLU A 623 27.73 -35.90 -0.39
CA GLU A 623 26.34 -36.32 -0.16
C GLU A 623 25.70 -35.51 0.98
N LYS A 624 26.47 -35.11 1.99
CA LYS A 624 26.05 -34.17 3.04
C LYS A 624 25.65 -32.82 2.47
N PHE A 625 26.42 -32.26 1.54
CA PHE A 625 26.07 -31.01 0.86
C PHE A 625 24.81 -31.16 0.00
N ALA A 626 24.72 -32.22 -0.81
CA ALA A 626 23.52 -32.51 -1.62
C ALA A 626 22.26 -32.79 -0.77
N TYR A 627 22.42 -33.18 0.50
CA TYR A 627 21.32 -33.41 1.42
C TYR A 627 20.67 -32.10 1.92
N GLN A 628 21.40 -30.97 1.85
CA GLN A 628 20.90 -29.66 2.26
C GLN A 628 19.75 -29.15 1.37
N TYR A 629 19.12 -28.05 1.74
CA TYR A 629 17.99 -27.49 1.00
C TYR A 629 18.44 -26.31 0.15
N PHE A 630 18.05 -26.30 -1.12
CA PHE A 630 18.33 -25.25 -2.09
C PHE A 630 17.05 -24.93 -2.87
N ARG A 631 16.73 -23.65 -3.03
CA ARG A 631 15.49 -23.21 -3.68
C ARG A 631 15.74 -21.98 -4.55
N GLN A 632 15.11 -21.94 -5.73
CA GLN A 632 15.11 -20.78 -6.62
C GLN A 632 13.66 -20.45 -6.99
N ASN A 633 13.28 -19.18 -6.83
CA ASN A 633 11.92 -18.66 -6.96
C ASN A 633 11.84 -17.82 -8.24
N PHE A 634 11.57 -18.45 -9.37
CA PHE A 634 11.72 -17.80 -10.69
C PHE A 634 10.42 -17.35 -11.32
N TYR A 635 9.31 -18.04 -11.05
CA TYR A 635 8.11 -17.96 -11.89
C TYR A 635 6.92 -17.46 -11.10
N GLY A 636 6.06 -16.72 -11.79
CA GLY A 636 4.72 -16.34 -11.31
C GLY A 636 4.69 -15.86 -9.86
N SER A 637 3.97 -16.61 -9.04
CA SER A 637 3.62 -16.28 -7.66
C SER A 637 4.79 -16.22 -6.69
N GLU A 638 5.90 -16.88 -7.03
CA GLU A 638 7.12 -16.96 -6.21
C GLU A 638 7.97 -15.68 -6.28
N ARG A 639 7.79 -14.86 -7.33
CA ARG A 639 8.63 -13.68 -7.56
C ARG A 639 8.36 -12.56 -6.57
N TYR A 640 9.43 -11.93 -6.09
CA TYR A 640 9.35 -10.79 -5.17
C TYR A 640 8.95 -9.50 -5.92
N VAL A 641 8.12 -8.65 -5.30
CA VAL A 641 7.61 -7.42 -5.92
C VAL A 641 8.48 -6.24 -5.50
N LEU A 642 9.09 -5.55 -6.47
CA LEU A 642 10.05 -4.49 -6.21
C LEU A 642 9.40 -3.13 -5.95
N SER A 643 10.11 -2.28 -5.21
CA SER A 643 9.71 -0.91 -4.86
C SER A 643 10.60 0.12 -5.57
N VAL A 644 10.72 -0.01 -6.89
CA VAL A 644 11.62 0.84 -7.69
C VAL A 644 11.14 2.29 -7.74
N PRO A 645 12.03 3.27 -7.96
CA PRO A 645 11.67 4.69 -8.02
C PRO A 645 10.56 4.97 -9.04
N GLY A 646 9.61 5.80 -8.62
CA GLY A 646 8.49 6.26 -9.45
C GLY A 646 7.43 5.18 -9.76
N SER A 647 7.52 4.00 -9.14
CA SER A 647 6.56 2.91 -9.34
C SER A 647 5.28 3.06 -8.50
N VAL A 648 5.34 3.74 -7.35
CA VAL A 648 4.23 3.82 -6.37
C VAL A 648 2.94 4.36 -6.97
N GLN A 649 3.02 5.37 -7.84
CA GLN A 649 1.86 5.97 -8.50
C GLN A 649 1.10 5.01 -9.43
N TYR A 650 1.78 3.96 -9.92
CA TYR A 650 1.20 2.97 -10.84
C TYR A 650 0.59 1.76 -10.11
N ARG A 651 0.85 1.62 -8.81
CA ARG A 651 0.21 0.57 -7.99
C ARG A 651 -1.28 0.89 -7.82
N LEU A 652 -2.13 -0.09 -8.15
CA LEU A 652 -3.57 0.02 -7.91
C LEU A 652 -3.86 -0.11 -6.40
N PRO A 653 -4.75 0.72 -5.82
CA PRO A 653 -5.19 0.51 -4.45
C PRO A 653 -6.17 -0.68 -4.36
N PRO A 654 -6.35 -1.30 -3.17
CA PRO A 654 -7.21 -2.47 -2.98
C PRO A 654 -8.65 -2.32 -3.47
N ASP A 655 -9.18 -1.10 -3.39
CA ASP A 655 -10.55 -0.70 -3.72
C ASP A 655 -10.67 0.04 -5.06
N GLY A 656 -9.60 0.03 -5.86
CA GLY A 656 -9.51 0.82 -7.09
C GLY A 656 -9.05 0.02 -8.29
N ALA A 657 -9.49 -1.24 -8.41
CA ALA A 657 -9.17 -2.13 -9.52
C ALA A 657 -9.66 -1.62 -10.89
N GLY A 658 -10.70 -0.78 -10.93
CA GLY A 658 -11.28 -0.31 -12.20
C GLY A 658 -12.34 -1.23 -12.80
N PHE A 659 -12.69 -2.31 -12.10
CA PHE A 659 -13.78 -3.25 -12.39
C PHE A 659 -14.65 -3.39 -11.13
N GLN A 660 -15.97 -3.46 -11.31
CA GLN A 660 -16.93 -3.23 -10.22
C GLN A 660 -16.96 -4.34 -9.19
N ASN A 661 -16.78 -5.59 -9.62
CA ASN A 661 -16.80 -6.77 -8.75
C ASN A 661 -15.40 -7.37 -8.48
N LEU A 662 -14.35 -6.54 -8.51
CA LEU A 662 -12.97 -6.96 -8.34
C LEU A 662 -12.26 -6.14 -7.27
N PHE A 663 -11.77 -6.83 -6.24
CA PHE A 663 -10.99 -6.27 -5.15
C PHE A 663 -9.59 -6.87 -5.13
N LEU A 664 -8.57 -6.05 -4.84
CA LEU A 664 -7.17 -6.44 -4.97
C LEU A 664 -6.54 -6.65 -3.59
N ALA A 665 -5.89 -7.79 -3.39
CA ALA A 665 -5.29 -8.13 -2.10
C ALA A 665 -3.85 -8.66 -2.25
N GLY A 666 -2.85 -7.78 -2.13
CA GLY A 666 -1.45 -8.16 -2.25
C GLY A 666 -0.47 -7.03 -1.92
N ASP A 667 0.79 -7.40 -1.67
CA ASP A 667 1.89 -6.46 -1.38
C ASP A 667 2.30 -5.59 -2.59
N TRP A 668 1.73 -5.87 -3.75
CA TRP A 668 1.87 -5.10 -4.97
C TRP A 668 0.88 -3.92 -5.09
N THR A 669 -0.14 -3.85 -4.23
CA THR A 669 -1.11 -2.75 -4.22
C THR A 669 -0.55 -1.47 -3.60
N ARG A 670 -1.25 -0.34 -3.79
CA ARG A 670 -0.94 0.93 -3.11
C ARG A 670 -1.57 0.91 -1.72
N CYS A 671 -0.74 0.69 -0.69
CA CYS A 671 -1.17 0.37 0.68
C CYS A 671 -0.41 1.16 1.76
N GLY A 672 0.28 2.24 1.37
CA GLY A 672 1.01 3.11 2.31
C GLY A 672 2.38 2.59 2.72
N ILE A 673 2.64 1.27 2.72
CA ILE A 673 4.02 0.74 2.80
C ILE A 673 4.63 0.65 1.41
N ASN A 674 3.87 0.16 0.43
CA ASN A 674 4.26 0.01 -0.98
C ASN A 674 5.52 -0.83 -1.22
N ALA A 675 5.82 -1.77 -0.32
CA ALA A 675 6.94 -2.71 -0.42
C ALA A 675 6.49 -4.16 -0.28
N GLY A 676 7.27 -5.10 -0.83
CA GLY A 676 7.00 -6.53 -0.75
C GLY A 676 7.17 -7.07 0.67
N CYS A 677 6.13 -7.00 1.50
CA CYS A 677 6.19 -7.52 2.86
C CYS A 677 4.82 -7.94 3.40
N VAL A 678 4.83 -8.68 4.51
CA VAL A 678 3.61 -9.21 5.16
C VAL A 678 2.67 -8.09 5.60
N GLU A 679 3.19 -7.01 6.16
CA GLU A 679 2.36 -5.89 6.62
C GLU A 679 1.68 -5.18 5.45
N ALA A 680 2.40 -4.95 4.34
CA ALA A 680 1.82 -4.37 3.13
C ALA A 680 0.70 -5.24 2.54
N ALA A 681 0.91 -6.56 2.48
CA ALA A 681 -0.12 -7.50 2.04
C ALA A 681 -1.32 -7.54 3.00
N THR A 682 -1.10 -7.43 4.31
CA THR A 682 -2.17 -7.40 5.32
C THR A 682 -3.00 -6.13 5.22
N ILE A 683 -2.34 -4.96 5.09
CA ILE A 683 -3.02 -3.67 4.85
C ILE A 683 -3.86 -3.75 3.58
N SER A 684 -3.30 -4.33 2.51
CA SER A 684 -4.02 -4.55 1.26
C SER A 684 -5.26 -5.42 1.44
N GLY A 685 -5.13 -6.57 2.11
CA GLY A 685 -6.24 -7.47 2.38
C GLY A 685 -7.35 -6.85 3.23
N LEU A 686 -6.97 -6.09 4.27
CA LEU A 686 -7.93 -5.30 5.05
C LEU A 686 -8.63 -4.24 4.20
N GLY A 687 -7.89 -3.59 3.28
CA GLY A 687 -8.45 -2.63 2.33
C GLY A 687 -9.47 -3.27 1.38
N ALA A 688 -9.17 -4.46 0.86
CA ALA A 688 -10.09 -5.23 0.03
C ALA A 688 -11.36 -5.64 0.80
N ALA A 689 -11.21 -6.15 2.03
CA ALA A 689 -12.36 -6.50 2.88
C ALA A 689 -13.22 -5.27 3.21
N ARG A 690 -12.59 -4.13 3.51
CA ARG A 690 -13.28 -2.85 3.79
C ARG A 690 -14.10 -2.38 2.59
N ALA A 691 -13.53 -2.49 1.40
CA ALA A 691 -14.18 -2.10 0.16
C ALA A 691 -15.37 -2.99 -0.19
N LEU A 692 -15.19 -4.31 -0.14
CA LEU A 692 -16.22 -5.29 -0.45
C LEU A 692 -17.41 -5.15 0.51
N THR A 693 -17.14 -5.22 1.81
CA THR A 693 -18.20 -5.22 2.84
C THR A 693 -18.79 -3.83 3.11
N GLY A 694 -18.03 -2.75 2.81
CA GLY A 694 -18.36 -1.39 3.24
C GLY A 694 -18.31 -1.19 4.77
N ALA A 695 -17.76 -2.14 5.53
CA ALA A 695 -17.62 -2.06 6.97
C ALA A 695 -16.52 -1.07 7.39
N ASP A 696 -16.63 -0.52 8.59
CA ASP A 696 -15.59 0.34 9.17
C ASP A 696 -14.45 -0.52 9.75
N ILE A 697 -13.51 -0.90 8.89
CA ILE A 697 -12.33 -1.70 9.25
C ILE A 697 -11.14 -0.77 9.46
N GLU A 698 -10.58 -0.78 10.68
CA GLU A 698 -9.38 -0.02 11.02
C GLU A 698 -8.14 -0.61 10.31
N ILE A 699 -7.36 0.29 9.70
CA ILE A 699 -6.11 -0.04 9.00
C ILE A 699 -5.03 0.94 9.44
N VAL A 700 -4.11 0.48 10.29
CA VAL A 700 -3.03 1.33 10.80
C VAL A 700 -1.96 1.52 9.74
N GLY A 701 -1.60 2.78 9.46
CA GLY A 701 -0.47 3.09 8.58
C GLY A 701 -0.74 3.02 7.08
N GLU A 702 -2.02 3.06 6.67
CA GLU A 702 -2.45 3.16 5.26
C GLU A 702 -2.08 4.49 4.57
N GLY A 703 -1.63 5.48 5.34
CA GLY A 703 -1.05 6.74 4.84
C GLY A 703 -0.09 7.37 5.85
N ASP A 704 0.75 8.31 5.38
CA ASP A 704 1.72 9.04 6.22
C ASP A 704 1.12 10.27 6.91
N ILE A 705 0.03 10.77 6.35
CA ILE A 705 -0.65 12.00 6.78
C ILE A 705 -2.12 11.63 6.97
N ALA A 706 -2.68 11.96 8.13
CA ALA A 706 -4.08 11.68 8.40
C ALA A 706 -4.98 12.42 7.37
N PRO A 707 -6.11 11.84 6.94
CA PRO A 707 -7.01 12.49 5.98
C PRO A 707 -7.48 13.89 6.40
N ASP A 708 -7.48 14.19 7.71
CA ASP A 708 -7.85 15.47 8.30
C ASP A 708 -6.65 16.37 8.69
N ALA A 709 -5.41 15.90 8.48
CA ALA A 709 -4.19 16.67 8.71
C ALA A 709 -4.04 17.73 7.61
N GLY A 710 -4.85 18.78 7.74
CA GLY A 710 -4.75 20.02 6.98
C GLY A 710 -4.25 21.18 7.86
N PRO A 711 -4.10 22.38 7.28
CA PRO A 711 -3.71 23.57 8.04
C PRO A 711 -4.70 23.87 9.17
N SER A 712 -4.21 24.35 10.31
CA SER A 712 -5.10 24.87 11.35
C SER A 712 -5.97 25.98 10.79
N ASP A 713 -7.06 26.25 11.49
CA ASP A 713 -7.99 27.31 11.17
C ASP A 713 -7.34 28.69 10.96
N ARG A 714 -6.16 28.93 11.54
CA ARG A 714 -5.35 30.14 11.37
C ARG A 714 -4.45 30.08 10.11
N ALA A 715 -3.87 28.92 9.79
CA ALA A 715 -3.03 28.70 8.60
C ALA A 715 -3.86 28.63 7.30
N LYS A 716 -5.09 28.12 7.39
CA LYS A 716 -6.09 28.13 6.29
C LYS A 716 -6.48 29.55 5.83
N LEU A 717 -6.09 30.61 6.56
CA LEU A 717 -6.42 32.02 6.25
C LEU A 717 -5.34 32.76 5.45
N ALA A 718 -4.20 32.13 5.19
CA ALA A 718 -3.01 32.80 4.68
C ALA A 718 -2.73 32.61 3.16
N SER A 719 -3.68 32.07 2.38
CA SER A 719 -3.46 31.80 0.94
C SER A 719 -4.09 32.88 0.04
N PRO A 720 -3.32 33.51 -0.87
CA PRO A 720 -3.85 34.38 -1.92
C PRO A 720 -4.36 33.54 -3.11
N TYR A 721 -5.60 33.80 -3.48
CA TYR A 721 -6.45 33.05 -4.43
C TYR A 721 -5.88 32.95 -5.85
N ALA A 722 -6.06 31.78 -6.48
CA ALA A 722 -6.02 31.58 -7.94
C ALA A 722 -7.45 31.72 -8.48
N GLN A 723 -7.70 32.68 -9.38
CA GLN A 723 -8.97 32.79 -10.11
C GLN A 723 -8.71 32.97 -11.60
N SER A 724 -9.43 32.21 -12.43
CA SER A 724 -9.38 32.24 -13.91
C SER A 724 -10.77 32.45 -14.54
N ALA A 725 -11.72 33.06 -13.82
CA ALA A 725 -13.11 33.22 -14.25
C ALA A 725 -13.37 34.49 -15.11
N ASP A 726 -14.22 34.38 -16.15
CA ASP A 726 -14.46 35.42 -17.18
C ASP A 726 -15.62 36.41 -16.89
N TRP A 727 -16.20 36.43 -15.69
CA TRP A 727 -17.26 37.39 -15.30
C TRP A 727 -16.72 38.52 -14.40
N PRO A 728 -17.30 39.73 -14.43
CA PRO A 728 -16.80 40.83 -13.62
C PRO A 728 -16.91 40.50 -12.13
N LEU A 729 -15.74 40.42 -11.49
CA LEU A 729 -15.53 40.11 -10.09
C LEU A 729 -16.32 41.10 -9.20
N THR A 730 -17.54 40.75 -8.82
CA THR A 730 -18.13 41.36 -7.62
C THR A 730 -17.25 40.93 -6.43
N PRO A 731 -17.00 41.79 -5.44
CA PRO A 731 -16.10 41.46 -4.32
C PRO A 731 -16.61 40.33 -3.41
N PHE A 732 -17.80 39.78 -3.68
CA PHE A 732 -18.49 38.78 -2.87
C PHE A 732 -19.02 37.63 -3.75
N PHE A 733 -18.51 36.41 -3.58
CA PHE A 733 -18.92 35.19 -4.29
C PHE A 733 -18.62 33.96 -3.43
N GLY A 734 -19.16 32.78 -3.72
CA GLY A 734 -18.78 31.52 -3.07
C GLY A 734 -17.52 30.91 -3.68
N VAL A 735 -16.71 30.21 -2.89
CA VAL A 735 -15.56 29.42 -3.34
C VAL A 735 -15.51 28.10 -2.60
N GLY A 736 -14.93 27.08 -3.24
CA GLY A 736 -14.66 25.79 -2.62
C GLY A 736 -13.73 24.93 -3.47
N LYS A 737 -13.42 23.75 -2.97
CA LYS A 737 -12.79 22.67 -3.73
C LYS A 737 -13.72 21.46 -3.72
N LEU A 738 -13.57 20.59 -4.71
CA LEU A 738 -14.29 19.33 -4.75
C LEU A 738 -13.36 18.17 -5.15
N ASP A 739 -13.65 17.00 -4.59
CA ASP A 739 -13.25 15.68 -5.07
C ASP A 739 -14.55 14.89 -5.24
N GLY A 740 -14.78 14.29 -6.40
CA GLY A 740 -16.03 13.59 -6.67
C GLY A 740 -16.05 13.03 -8.06
N PHE A 741 -17.23 12.58 -8.50
CA PHE A 741 -17.42 12.18 -9.88
C PHE A 741 -18.62 12.87 -10.52
N PHE A 742 -18.45 13.18 -11.80
CA PHE A 742 -19.48 13.75 -12.65
C PHE A 742 -19.90 12.66 -13.64
N SER A 743 -21.20 12.52 -13.88
CA SER A 743 -21.74 11.61 -14.88
C SER A 743 -22.88 12.25 -15.64
N PHE A 744 -22.99 11.92 -16.93
CA PHE A 744 -23.93 12.54 -17.86
C PHE A 744 -24.78 11.46 -18.52
N HIS A 745 -26.10 11.64 -18.46
CA HIS A 745 -27.06 10.60 -18.81
C HIS A 745 -28.13 11.13 -19.76
N ALA A 746 -28.59 10.26 -20.66
CA ALA A 746 -29.78 10.50 -21.48
C ALA A 746 -30.99 9.89 -20.77
N VAL A 747 -31.90 10.74 -20.30
CA VAL A 747 -33.09 10.33 -19.52
C VAL A 747 -34.37 10.67 -20.28
N ASP A 748 -35.44 9.90 -20.10
CA ASP A 748 -36.72 10.14 -20.79
C ASP A 748 -37.26 11.55 -20.54
N SER A 749 -37.54 12.28 -21.62
CA SER A 749 -37.94 13.70 -21.54
C SER A 749 -39.28 13.88 -20.83
N LYS A 750 -40.24 12.96 -21.02
CA LYS A 750 -41.58 13.06 -20.44
C LYS A 750 -41.56 12.86 -18.93
N GLU A 751 -40.66 12.02 -18.42
CA GLU A 751 -40.47 11.86 -16.98
C GLU A 751 -39.81 13.10 -16.35
N LEU A 752 -38.84 13.72 -17.04
CA LEU A 752 -38.18 14.93 -16.56
C LEU A 752 -39.11 16.15 -16.54
N GLU A 753 -40.00 16.28 -17.53
CA GLU A 753 -41.00 17.36 -17.57
C GLU A 753 -41.88 17.40 -16.32
N LYS A 754 -42.16 16.26 -15.69
CA LYS A 754 -42.95 16.17 -14.44
C LYS A 754 -42.23 16.80 -13.25
N CYS A 755 -40.92 16.94 -13.31
CA CYS A 755 -40.09 17.51 -12.25
C CYS A 755 -39.91 19.03 -12.38
N LEU A 756 -40.33 19.63 -13.50
CA LEU A 756 -40.15 21.05 -13.77
C LEU A 756 -41.24 21.90 -13.09
N PRO A 757 -40.88 23.02 -12.44
CA PRO A 757 -41.87 23.95 -11.89
C PRO A 757 -42.62 24.70 -12.99
N ALA A 758 -43.84 25.15 -12.70
CA ALA A 758 -44.63 25.95 -13.64
C ALA A 758 -43.85 27.18 -14.18
N GLY A 759 -43.90 27.40 -15.50
CA GLY A 759 -43.14 28.44 -16.20
C GLY A 759 -41.74 28.01 -16.67
N MET A 760 -41.38 26.74 -16.51
CA MET A 760 -40.15 26.13 -17.04
C MET A 760 -40.49 24.92 -17.92
N THR A 761 -39.76 24.77 -19.02
CA THR A 761 -39.85 23.61 -19.92
C THR A 761 -38.45 23.15 -20.33
N LEU A 762 -38.34 21.98 -20.94
CA LEU A 762 -37.09 21.52 -21.54
C LEU A 762 -36.78 22.38 -22.78
N HIS A 763 -35.52 22.81 -22.94
CA HIS A 763 -35.04 23.52 -24.12
C HIS A 763 -34.63 22.51 -25.21
N PRO A 764 -34.79 22.82 -26.51
CA PRO A 764 -34.26 21.97 -27.59
C PRO A 764 -32.74 21.74 -27.46
N GLN A 765 -32.27 20.52 -27.76
CA GLN A 765 -30.86 20.12 -27.66
C GLN A 765 -30.51 19.02 -28.66
N THR A 766 -29.23 18.82 -28.97
CA THR A 766 -28.73 17.81 -29.94
C THR A 766 -27.69 16.83 -29.35
N ILE A 767 -27.49 16.85 -28.03
CA ILE A 767 -26.49 16.06 -27.31
C ILE A 767 -26.99 14.65 -26.98
N THR A 768 -28.29 14.49 -26.69
CA THR A 768 -28.90 13.19 -26.37
C THR A 768 -29.93 12.79 -27.42
N PRO A 769 -30.16 11.47 -27.64
CA PRO A 769 -31.10 10.97 -28.65
C PRO A 769 -32.50 11.58 -28.57
N ALA A 770 -33.21 11.61 -29.69
CA ALA A 770 -34.59 12.07 -29.75
C ALA A 770 -35.49 11.33 -28.74
N GLY A 771 -36.31 12.06 -27.99
CA GLY A 771 -37.14 11.53 -26.89
C GLY A 771 -36.45 11.52 -25.53
N THR A 772 -35.13 11.72 -25.47
CA THR A 772 -34.36 11.85 -24.23
C THR A 772 -33.80 13.25 -24.04
N HIS A 773 -33.36 13.55 -22.81
CA HIS A 773 -32.81 14.84 -22.41
C HIS A 773 -31.58 14.66 -21.49
N PRO A 774 -30.57 15.55 -21.55
CA PRO A 774 -29.37 15.43 -20.74
C PRO A 774 -29.60 15.73 -19.26
N VAL A 775 -29.10 14.84 -18.42
CA VAL A 775 -29.02 14.99 -16.96
C VAL A 775 -27.57 14.85 -16.51
N SER A 776 -27.10 15.79 -15.71
CA SER A 776 -25.81 15.69 -15.02
C SER A 776 -26.03 15.24 -13.57
N ILE A 777 -25.29 14.23 -13.14
CA ILE A 777 -25.24 13.78 -11.75
C ILE A 777 -23.84 14.05 -11.24
N LEU A 778 -23.75 14.87 -10.20
CA LEU A 778 -22.50 15.34 -9.61
C LEU A 778 -22.49 14.85 -8.16
N ALA A 779 -21.62 13.90 -7.83
CA ALA A 779 -21.52 13.32 -6.48
C ALA A 779 -20.14 13.63 -5.92
N ASN A 780 -20.09 14.55 -4.95
CA ASN A 780 -18.84 15.16 -4.54
C ASN A 780 -18.69 15.19 -3.02
N GLN A 781 -17.44 15.20 -2.58
CA GLN A 781 -17.00 15.79 -1.33
C GLN A 781 -16.63 17.26 -1.59
N GLN A 782 -17.31 18.15 -0.89
CA GLN A 782 -17.06 19.59 -0.91
C GLN A 782 -16.10 19.96 0.21
N MET A 783 -15.02 20.66 -0.13
CA MET A 783 -13.94 21.03 0.79
C MET A 783 -13.75 22.55 0.86
N GLY A 784 -13.66 23.08 2.08
CA GLY A 784 -13.33 24.51 2.30
C GLY A 784 -14.32 25.52 1.72
N VAL A 785 -15.61 25.16 1.65
CA VAL A 785 -16.68 25.97 1.04
C VAL A 785 -16.98 27.22 1.86
N ARG A 786 -17.00 28.39 1.23
CA ARG A 786 -17.23 29.68 1.92
C ARG A 786 -17.56 30.83 0.97
N PRO A 787 -18.16 31.93 1.47
CA PRO A 787 -18.08 33.23 0.82
C PRO A 787 -16.62 33.71 0.71
N SER A 788 -16.27 34.38 -0.38
CA SER A 788 -14.92 34.83 -0.74
C SER A 788 -14.36 35.86 0.22
N ILE A 789 -15.23 36.70 0.79
CA ILE A 789 -14.88 37.64 1.85
C ILE A 789 -14.60 36.96 3.19
N LEU A 790 -15.05 35.70 3.35
CA LEU A 790 -14.89 34.98 4.59
C LEU A 790 -13.59 34.17 4.61
N PRO A 791 -12.84 34.23 5.72
CA PRO A 791 -11.73 33.34 5.98
C PRO A 791 -12.18 31.87 5.96
N GLN A 792 -11.30 30.92 5.60
CA GLN A 792 -11.68 29.51 5.39
C GLN A 792 -12.21 28.83 6.65
N LEU A 793 -11.73 29.26 7.81
CA LEU A 793 -12.25 28.86 9.12
C LEU A 793 -13.73 29.20 9.32
N MET A 794 -14.20 30.33 8.78
CA MET A 794 -15.63 30.69 8.82
C MET A 794 -16.42 30.05 7.67
N GLY A 795 -15.75 29.23 6.86
CA GLY A 795 -16.35 28.36 5.88
C GLY A 795 -17.06 27.18 6.54
N PHE A 796 -17.75 26.42 5.70
CA PHE A 796 -18.40 25.20 6.13
C PHE A 796 -17.37 24.08 6.29
N LYS A 797 -17.57 23.21 7.30
CA LYS A 797 -16.85 21.94 7.40
C LYS A 797 -17.06 21.12 6.14
N ASP A 798 -16.07 20.33 5.74
CA ASP A 798 -16.15 19.46 4.58
C ASP A 798 -17.38 18.54 4.68
N TYR A 799 -18.06 18.35 3.55
CA TYR A 799 -19.35 17.68 3.51
C TYR A 799 -19.56 17.00 2.17
N TYR A 800 -20.38 15.96 2.16
CA TYR A 800 -20.79 15.29 0.92
C TYR A 800 -22.00 16.02 0.34
N GLU A 801 -21.98 16.23 -0.98
CA GLU A 801 -23.05 16.86 -1.74
C GLU A 801 -23.31 16.09 -3.03
N ALA A 802 -24.57 15.72 -3.22
CA ALA A 802 -25.09 15.02 -4.40
C ALA A 802 -26.06 15.94 -5.13
N ILE A 803 -25.76 16.28 -6.38
CA ILE A 803 -26.53 17.18 -7.23
C ILE A 803 -27.05 16.40 -8.43
N ILE A 804 -28.34 16.49 -8.69
CA ILE A 804 -28.94 16.11 -9.97
C ILE A 804 -29.32 17.40 -10.68
N ALA A 805 -28.78 17.61 -11.87
CA ALA A 805 -29.05 18.76 -12.72
C ALA A 805 -29.73 18.31 -14.02
N ILE A 806 -30.89 18.89 -14.33
CA ILE A 806 -31.50 18.81 -15.65
C ILE A 806 -30.91 19.95 -16.47
N ASN A 807 -30.04 19.62 -17.42
CA ASN A 807 -29.37 20.60 -18.28
C ASN A 807 -30.32 21.07 -19.38
N TYR A 808 -30.04 22.20 -20.03
CA TYR A 808 -30.84 22.73 -21.15
C TYR A 808 -32.34 22.86 -20.82
N VAL A 809 -32.67 23.57 -19.76
CA VAL A 809 -34.04 24.03 -19.51
C VAL A 809 -34.22 25.48 -19.98
N GLN A 810 -35.46 25.87 -20.23
CA GLN A 810 -35.84 27.25 -20.58
C GLN A 810 -36.93 27.77 -19.66
N VAL A 811 -36.95 29.08 -19.48
CA VAL A 811 -37.88 29.77 -18.58
C VAL A 811 -38.72 30.77 -19.36
N GLU A 812 -40.03 30.78 -19.13
CA GLU A 812 -40.96 31.68 -19.80
C GLU A 812 -40.56 33.15 -19.59
N GLY A 813 -40.41 33.88 -20.70
CA GLY A 813 -40.03 35.30 -20.68
C GLY A 813 -38.54 35.58 -20.46
N GLN A 814 -37.67 34.55 -20.39
CA GLN A 814 -36.23 34.71 -20.28
C GLN A 814 -35.50 33.92 -21.38
N GLU A 815 -34.79 34.63 -22.25
CA GLU A 815 -33.91 34.06 -23.28
C GLU A 815 -32.64 33.46 -22.63
N GLY A 816 -32.24 32.25 -23.02
CA GLY A 816 -31.09 31.54 -22.49
C GLY A 816 -31.33 30.02 -22.36
N ALA A 817 -30.23 29.26 -22.21
CA ALA A 817 -30.27 27.84 -21.87
C ALA A 817 -29.66 27.63 -20.47
N PHE A 818 -30.44 27.04 -19.56
CA PHE A 818 -30.09 26.99 -18.15
C PHE A 818 -30.00 25.55 -17.64
N ALA A 819 -29.43 25.36 -16.46
CA ALA A 819 -29.53 24.12 -15.69
C ALA A 819 -30.51 24.29 -14.51
N TYR A 820 -31.37 23.30 -14.30
CA TYR A 820 -32.25 23.25 -13.13
C TYR A 820 -31.81 22.14 -12.18
N LEU A 821 -31.78 22.44 -10.88
CA LEU A 821 -31.40 21.48 -9.83
C LEU A 821 -32.66 20.99 -9.11
N PRO A 822 -33.41 20.01 -9.65
CA PRO A 822 -34.59 19.48 -8.98
C PRO A 822 -34.25 18.85 -7.64
N ASN A 823 -33.03 18.34 -7.50
CA ASN A 823 -32.62 17.59 -6.32
C ASN A 823 -31.17 17.86 -5.93
N LEU A 824 -30.97 18.11 -4.65
CA LEU A 824 -29.65 18.33 -4.05
C LEU A 824 -29.64 17.81 -2.61
N TYR A 825 -28.91 16.72 -2.37
CA TYR A 825 -28.72 16.16 -1.03
C TYR A 825 -27.34 16.52 -0.47
N LEU A 826 -27.27 16.74 0.84
CA LEU A 826 -26.01 16.92 1.56
C LEU A 826 -26.10 16.47 3.01
N ASN A 827 -24.95 16.18 3.63
CA ASN A 827 -24.88 15.78 5.04
C ASN A 827 -24.52 16.94 6.00
N SER A 828 -24.64 18.20 5.57
CA SER A 828 -24.29 19.39 6.38
C SER A 828 -25.37 20.47 6.39
N ARG A 829 -25.75 20.93 7.60
CA ARG A 829 -26.91 21.81 7.84
C ARG A 829 -26.68 23.28 7.48
N MET A 830 -25.47 23.81 7.68
CA MET A 830 -25.16 25.21 7.40
C MET A 830 -25.14 25.52 5.89
N PRO A 831 -24.45 24.73 5.03
CA PRO A 831 -24.55 24.90 3.58
C PRO A 831 -25.97 24.69 3.05
N GLN A 832 -26.76 23.82 3.68
CA GLN A 832 -28.16 23.60 3.32
C GLN A 832 -28.98 24.89 3.47
N LEU A 833 -28.96 25.48 4.66
CA LEU A 833 -29.68 26.71 4.96
C LEU A 833 -29.24 27.85 4.04
N ALA A 834 -27.92 28.00 3.84
CA ALA A 834 -27.38 29.03 2.97
C ALA A 834 -27.86 28.86 1.51
N GLY A 835 -27.77 27.66 0.95
CA GLY A 835 -28.23 27.37 -0.42
C GLY A 835 -29.72 27.64 -0.62
N VAL A 836 -30.56 27.24 0.34
CA VAL A 836 -32.02 27.42 0.27
C VAL A 836 -32.42 28.89 0.34
N TRP A 837 -31.82 29.66 1.25
CA TRP A 837 -32.21 31.04 1.49
C TRP A 837 -31.60 32.03 0.51
N PHE A 838 -30.34 31.84 0.12
CA PHE A 838 -29.63 32.78 -0.75
C PHE A 838 -29.76 32.46 -2.23
N TYR A 839 -29.91 31.19 -2.62
CA TYR A 839 -29.90 30.76 -4.02
C TYR A 839 -31.16 30.00 -4.45
N GLY A 840 -32.13 29.77 -3.55
CA GLY A 840 -33.35 29.03 -3.86
C GLY A 840 -33.14 27.55 -4.19
N TYR A 841 -31.96 26.98 -3.89
CA TYR A 841 -31.67 25.57 -4.16
C TYR A 841 -32.55 24.64 -3.32
N ASN A 842 -32.99 23.52 -3.91
CA ASN A 842 -33.74 22.47 -3.21
C ASN A 842 -32.80 21.57 -2.38
N LYS A 843 -32.07 22.15 -1.42
CA LYS A 843 -31.12 21.41 -0.58
C LYS A 843 -31.82 20.62 0.54
N ARG A 844 -31.63 19.30 0.57
CA ARG A 844 -32.19 18.36 1.55
C ARG A 844 -31.07 17.71 2.38
N LEU A 845 -31.30 17.54 3.68
CA LEU A 845 -30.38 16.80 4.53
C LEU A 845 -30.54 15.29 4.29
N GLY A 846 -29.42 14.58 4.18
CA GLY A 846 -29.40 13.11 4.02
C GLY A 846 -28.19 12.46 4.70
N LYS A 847 -28.14 11.13 4.64
CA LYS A 847 -26.97 10.33 4.97
C LYS A 847 -26.25 10.01 3.66
N LEU A 848 -25.05 10.56 3.51
CA LEU A 848 -24.24 10.38 2.31
C LEU A 848 -22.89 9.78 2.71
N SER A 849 -22.35 8.91 1.86
CA SER A 849 -21.01 8.34 2.00
C SER A 849 -20.35 8.20 0.63
N MET A 850 -19.03 8.31 0.59
CA MET A 850 -18.22 8.19 -0.63
C MET A 850 -17.01 7.30 -0.33
N ALA A 851 -16.72 6.35 -1.22
CA ALA A 851 -15.48 5.56 -1.27
C ALA A 851 -14.79 5.75 -2.63
N ASN A 852 -13.70 5.02 -2.92
CA ASN A 852 -13.04 5.13 -4.24
C ASN A 852 -13.86 4.53 -5.38
N ASP A 853 -14.85 3.69 -5.07
CA ASP A 853 -15.65 2.93 -6.04
C ASP A 853 -17.16 3.17 -5.95
N ARG A 854 -17.66 3.92 -4.96
CA ARG A 854 -19.10 4.10 -4.73
C ARG A 854 -19.46 5.39 -4.01
N TYR A 855 -20.70 5.82 -4.21
CA TYR A 855 -21.35 6.95 -3.54
C TYR A 855 -22.78 6.56 -3.18
N ARG A 856 -23.19 6.75 -1.92
CA ARG A 856 -24.55 6.42 -1.46
C ARG A 856 -25.28 7.68 -1.03
N VAL A 857 -26.55 7.81 -1.42
CA VAL A 857 -27.45 8.88 -0.99
C VAL A 857 -28.69 8.26 -0.35
N ALA A 858 -28.87 8.52 0.94
CA ALA A 858 -30.06 8.18 1.67
C ALA A 858 -30.69 9.42 2.32
N ASN A 859 -31.99 9.38 2.53
CA ASN A 859 -32.72 10.40 3.26
C ASN A 859 -32.32 10.41 4.75
N SER A 860 -32.75 11.42 5.52
CA SER A 860 -32.33 11.58 6.92
C SER A 860 -32.72 10.41 7.84
N ASP A 861 -33.79 9.69 7.50
CA ASP A 861 -34.28 8.48 8.17
C ASP A 861 -33.52 7.20 7.74
N GLY A 862 -32.65 7.29 6.73
CA GLY A 862 -31.89 6.17 6.19
C GLY A 862 -32.54 5.49 4.98
N THR A 863 -33.69 5.97 4.50
CA THR A 863 -34.30 5.44 3.27
C THR A 863 -33.40 5.71 2.06
N PRO A 864 -32.99 4.69 1.28
CA PRO A 864 -32.16 4.88 0.10
C PRO A 864 -32.86 5.76 -0.95
N VAL A 865 -32.13 6.72 -1.53
CA VAL A 865 -32.62 7.61 -2.60
C VAL A 865 -32.03 7.18 -3.93
N TRP A 866 -30.70 7.22 -4.03
CA TRP A 866 -29.93 6.70 -5.17
C TRP A 866 -28.51 6.37 -4.72
N SER A 867 -27.82 5.54 -5.49
CA SER A 867 -26.40 5.22 -5.28
C SER A 867 -25.66 5.20 -6.61
N GLY A 868 -24.43 5.67 -6.62
CA GLY A 868 -23.50 5.51 -7.74
C GLY A 868 -22.46 4.47 -7.39
N GLN A 869 -22.15 3.58 -8.33
CA GLN A 869 -20.95 2.76 -8.32
C GLN A 869 -20.09 3.22 -9.49
N TYR A 870 -18.79 3.36 -9.30
CA TYR A 870 -17.90 3.83 -10.35
C TYR A 870 -16.53 3.21 -10.23
N ALA A 871 -15.84 3.10 -11.36
CA ALA A 871 -14.55 2.44 -11.42
C ALA A 871 -13.59 3.27 -12.28
N GLN A 872 -12.55 3.83 -11.66
CA GLN A 872 -11.58 4.67 -12.36
C GLN A 872 -10.65 3.83 -13.24
N ARG A 873 -10.67 4.07 -14.55
CA ARG A 873 -9.86 3.34 -15.55
C ARG A 873 -8.63 4.11 -16.03
N ASP A 874 -8.68 5.44 -15.94
CA ASP A 874 -7.59 6.31 -16.40
C ASP A 874 -6.80 6.92 -15.24
N PHE A 875 -5.58 7.38 -15.54
CA PHE A 875 -4.84 8.27 -14.64
C PHE A 875 -5.47 9.66 -14.61
N ALA A 876 -5.37 10.32 -13.46
CA ALA A 876 -5.73 11.73 -13.36
C ALA A 876 -4.81 12.57 -14.25
N ARG A 877 -5.40 13.38 -15.11
CA ARG A 877 -4.72 14.31 -16.01
C ARG A 877 -5.52 15.60 -16.13
N PRO A 878 -4.92 16.72 -16.54
CA PRO A 878 -5.66 17.95 -16.80
C PRO A 878 -6.89 17.69 -17.69
N LEU A 879 -8.07 18.20 -17.31
CA LEU A 879 -9.31 18.01 -18.08
C LEU A 879 -9.21 18.58 -19.50
N THR A 880 -8.35 19.59 -19.70
CA THR A 880 -8.04 20.19 -21.00
C THR A 880 -7.39 19.22 -21.98
N ASP A 881 -6.81 18.12 -21.49
CA ASP A 881 -6.13 17.13 -22.33
C ASP A 881 -7.10 16.14 -22.98
N TYR A 882 -8.39 16.16 -22.60
CA TYR A 882 -9.43 15.33 -23.21
C TYR A 882 -10.07 16.04 -24.42
N GLU A 883 -10.23 15.34 -25.55
CA GLU A 883 -10.83 15.89 -26.78
C GLU A 883 -12.30 16.34 -26.57
N THR A 884 -12.98 15.73 -25.61
CA THR A 884 -14.39 15.97 -25.27
C THR A 884 -14.58 17.06 -24.20
N PHE A 885 -13.49 17.67 -23.72
CA PHE A 885 -13.51 18.74 -22.72
C PHE A 885 -14.55 19.82 -23.03
N GLY A 886 -14.60 20.30 -24.27
CA GLY A 886 -15.54 21.34 -24.68
C GLY A 886 -17.02 20.95 -24.52
N ALA A 887 -17.37 19.67 -24.65
CA ALA A 887 -18.75 19.20 -24.45
C ALA A 887 -19.11 19.12 -22.96
N VAL A 888 -18.19 18.62 -22.14
CA VAL A 888 -18.34 18.57 -20.69
C VAL A 888 -18.41 19.97 -20.09
N HIS A 889 -17.54 20.87 -20.53
CA HIS A 889 -17.56 22.28 -20.14
C HIS A 889 -18.91 22.95 -20.45
N ARG A 890 -19.54 22.62 -21.58
CA ARG A 890 -20.88 23.15 -21.94
C ARG A 890 -22.02 22.59 -21.09
N LEU A 891 -21.87 21.38 -20.54
CA LEU A 891 -22.88 20.76 -19.67
C LEU A 891 -22.74 21.25 -18.21
N ALA A 892 -21.51 21.34 -17.72
CA ALA A 892 -21.23 21.69 -16.34
C ALA A 892 -21.40 23.19 -16.03
N ASP A 893 -20.99 24.08 -16.95
CA ASP A 893 -20.95 25.53 -16.71
C ASP A 893 -22.21 26.26 -17.23
N GLN A 894 -23.36 25.59 -17.22
CA GLN A 894 -24.64 26.26 -17.50
C GLN A 894 -25.06 27.12 -16.31
N VAL A 895 -25.64 28.29 -16.60
CA VAL A 895 -26.25 29.12 -15.56
C VAL A 895 -27.37 28.33 -14.88
N VAL A 896 -27.26 28.19 -13.56
CA VAL A 896 -28.25 27.50 -12.75
C VAL A 896 -29.44 28.43 -12.51
N VAL A 897 -30.65 27.92 -12.72
CA VAL A 897 -31.91 28.63 -12.48
C VAL A 897 -32.77 27.92 -11.44
N THR A 898 -33.34 28.69 -10.50
CA THR A 898 -34.23 28.18 -9.44
C THR A 898 -35.38 29.15 -9.15
N LYS A 899 -36.40 28.69 -8.40
CA LYS A 899 -37.38 29.58 -7.76
C LYS A 899 -36.99 29.86 -6.33
N ASN A 900 -36.78 31.13 -6.00
CA ASN A 900 -36.54 31.54 -4.62
C ASN A 900 -37.81 31.39 -3.75
N LYS A 901 -37.69 31.63 -2.44
CA LYS A 901 -38.81 31.54 -1.48
C LYS A 901 -39.96 32.52 -1.75
N LEU A 902 -39.75 33.54 -2.58
CA LEU A 902 -40.77 34.50 -3.02
C LEU A 902 -41.40 34.10 -4.37
N GLY A 903 -41.04 32.93 -4.92
CA GLY A 903 -41.56 32.41 -6.19
C GLY A 903 -40.95 33.06 -7.44
N LYS A 904 -39.95 33.92 -7.29
CA LYS A 904 -39.25 34.57 -8.42
C LYS A 904 -38.09 33.72 -8.92
N TRP A 905 -37.82 33.79 -10.22
CA TRP A 905 -36.66 33.17 -10.83
C TRP A 905 -35.37 33.80 -10.31
N GLN A 906 -34.42 32.93 -9.94
CA GLN A 906 -33.10 33.29 -9.48
C GLN A 906 -32.07 32.54 -10.32
N TYR A 907 -31.02 33.27 -10.72
CA TYR A 907 -29.97 32.81 -11.63
C TYR A 907 -28.62 32.90 -10.92
N SER A 908 -27.83 31.85 -11.01
CA SER A 908 -26.50 31.78 -10.41
C SER A 908 -25.53 31.03 -11.31
N ASN A 909 -24.30 31.52 -11.40
CA ASN A 909 -23.25 30.85 -12.15
C ASN A 909 -22.37 30.03 -11.20
N LEU A 910 -22.29 28.72 -11.42
CA LEU A 910 -21.42 27.81 -10.69
C LEU A 910 -20.32 27.37 -11.66
N ASP A 911 -19.12 27.89 -11.44
CA ASP A 911 -17.93 27.60 -12.24
C ASP A 911 -17.11 26.53 -11.56
N PHE A 912 -16.99 25.38 -12.21
CA PHE A 912 -16.24 24.26 -11.69
C PHE A 912 -14.73 24.35 -11.92
N GLY A 913 -14.22 25.45 -12.50
CA GLY A 913 -12.79 25.66 -12.73
C GLY A 913 -12.19 24.63 -13.69
N LEU A 914 -12.99 24.13 -14.64
CA LEU A 914 -12.67 22.94 -15.44
C LEU A 914 -11.37 23.08 -16.25
N GLY A 915 -10.98 24.30 -16.62
CA GLY A 915 -9.72 24.57 -17.33
C GLY A 915 -8.44 24.30 -16.51
N ALA A 916 -8.53 24.22 -15.18
CA ALA A 916 -7.43 23.85 -14.29
C ALA A 916 -7.72 22.56 -13.48
N ALA A 917 -8.86 21.94 -13.75
CA ALA A 917 -9.27 20.72 -13.08
C ALA A 917 -8.47 19.52 -13.60
N TYR A 918 -8.25 18.56 -12.72
CA TYR A 918 -7.80 17.23 -13.12
C TYR A 918 -9.01 16.32 -13.20
N GLY A 919 -9.02 15.44 -14.20
CA GLY A 919 -10.02 14.40 -14.32
C GLY A 919 -9.43 13.07 -14.73
N ALA A 920 -10.12 12.01 -14.31
CA ALA A 920 -9.83 10.63 -14.69
C ALA A 920 -11.11 9.99 -15.21
N GLY A 921 -11.06 9.41 -16.41
CA GLY A 921 -12.16 8.63 -16.94
C GLY A 921 -12.56 7.48 -16.02
N ILE A 922 -13.86 7.36 -15.73
CA ILE A 922 -14.43 6.27 -14.93
C ILE A 922 -15.58 5.59 -15.69
N HIS A 923 -15.79 4.31 -15.42
CA HIS A 923 -17.12 3.73 -15.61
C HIS A 923 -18.00 4.17 -14.45
N ALA A 924 -19.28 4.45 -14.68
CA ALA A 924 -20.22 4.75 -13.60
C ALA A 924 -21.61 4.15 -13.86
N GLU A 925 -22.19 3.58 -12.83
CA GLU A 925 -23.53 3.02 -12.77
C GLU A 925 -24.29 3.72 -11.65
N ILE A 926 -25.48 4.24 -11.95
CA ILE A 926 -26.34 4.94 -11.01
C ILE A 926 -27.59 4.11 -10.80
N ASP A 927 -27.85 3.69 -9.58
CA ASP A 927 -29.08 3.01 -9.18
C ASP A 927 -29.99 3.98 -8.45
N VAL A 928 -31.16 4.27 -9.03
CA VAL A 928 -32.17 5.16 -8.46
C VAL A 928 -33.22 4.32 -7.74
N HIS A 929 -33.18 4.32 -6.41
CA HIS A 929 -34.06 3.53 -5.54
C HIS A 929 -35.46 4.12 -5.39
N ASP A 930 -35.56 5.45 -5.31
CA ASP A 930 -36.84 6.15 -5.14
C ASP A 930 -36.95 7.33 -6.11
N ALA A 931 -37.85 7.19 -7.11
CA ALA A 931 -38.01 8.20 -8.16
C ALA A 931 -38.52 9.55 -7.64
N GLY A 932 -39.37 9.54 -6.60
CA GLY A 932 -39.94 10.76 -6.02
C GLY A 932 -38.92 11.53 -5.20
N LEU A 933 -38.10 10.82 -4.43
CA LEU A 933 -37.02 11.41 -3.65
C LEU A 933 -35.85 11.85 -4.54
N ALA A 934 -35.55 11.08 -5.61
CA ALA A 934 -34.46 11.37 -6.55
C ALA A 934 -34.83 12.45 -7.60
N ASN A 935 -36.12 12.63 -7.91
CA ASN A 935 -36.56 13.41 -9.08
C ASN A 935 -35.92 12.93 -10.39
N LEU A 936 -35.74 11.61 -10.48
CA LEU A 936 -35.26 10.86 -11.65
C LEU A 936 -36.07 9.55 -11.73
N PRO A 937 -36.24 8.95 -12.92
CA PRO A 937 -36.85 7.63 -13.03
C PRO A 937 -36.10 6.59 -12.17
N ALA A 938 -36.85 5.72 -11.48
CA ALA A 938 -36.26 4.63 -10.72
C ALA A 938 -35.64 3.58 -11.64
N GLY A 939 -34.58 2.93 -11.16
CA GLY A 939 -33.83 1.89 -11.89
C GLY A 939 -32.37 2.23 -12.14
N LYS A 940 -31.69 1.30 -12.81
CA LYS A 940 -30.26 1.36 -13.11
C LYS A 940 -29.98 2.17 -14.38
N ILE A 941 -29.06 3.12 -14.30
CA ILE A 941 -28.62 4.01 -15.38
C ILE A 941 -27.11 3.89 -15.52
N ILE A 942 -26.61 3.46 -16.68
CA ILE A 942 -25.18 3.31 -16.95
C ILE A 942 -24.67 4.53 -17.71
N ALA A 943 -23.61 5.17 -17.22
CA ALA A 943 -22.99 6.31 -17.87
C ALA A 943 -22.30 5.87 -19.17
N GLN A 944 -22.85 6.29 -20.31
CA GLN A 944 -22.33 5.97 -21.64
C GLN A 944 -21.39 7.07 -22.15
N PRO A 945 -20.27 6.73 -22.82
CA PRO A 945 -19.37 7.73 -23.43
C PRO A 945 -20.12 8.79 -24.23
N LEU A 946 -19.74 10.06 -24.06
CA LEU A 946 -20.33 11.18 -24.80
C LEU A 946 -19.95 11.05 -26.29
N LYS A 947 -20.89 10.59 -27.13
CA LYS A 947 -20.67 10.47 -28.57
C LYS A 947 -20.80 11.84 -29.24
N LEU A 948 -19.68 12.40 -29.69
CA LEU A 948 -19.69 13.53 -30.63
C LEU A 948 -20.01 12.99 -32.04
N GLU A 949 -20.81 13.73 -32.83
CA GLU A 949 -21.33 13.32 -34.14
C GLU A 949 -20.28 13.07 -35.24
N ASN A 950 -18.97 13.00 -34.92
CA ASN A 950 -17.92 12.73 -35.89
C ASN A 950 -17.22 11.37 -35.66
N PRO A 951 -17.62 10.30 -36.37
CA PRO A 951 -17.13 8.94 -36.12
C PRO A 951 -15.65 8.70 -36.49
N GLN A 952 -15.02 9.59 -37.25
CA GLN A 952 -13.68 9.36 -37.80
C GLN A 952 -12.52 9.90 -36.95
N ALA A 953 -12.77 10.67 -35.89
CA ALA A 953 -11.70 11.31 -35.10
C ALA A 953 -11.40 10.66 -33.74
N SER A 954 -12.28 9.82 -33.20
CA SER A 954 -12.35 9.53 -31.76
C SER A 954 -11.99 8.09 -31.39
N LYS A 955 -10.71 7.72 -31.45
CA LYS A 955 -10.25 6.44 -30.84
C LYS A 955 -9.42 6.60 -29.57
N ASN A 956 -8.79 7.75 -29.33
CA ASN A 956 -7.72 7.80 -28.31
C ASN A 956 -7.97 8.68 -27.08
N LEU A 957 -8.95 9.60 -27.02
CA LEU A 957 -9.11 10.51 -25.86
C LEU A 957 -10.57 11.01 -25.62
N ALA A 958 -11.57 10.15 -25.81
CA ALA A 958 -12.96 10.47 -25.48
C ALA A 958 -13.23 10.31 -23.97
N LEU A 959 -13.93 11.26 -23.33
CA LEU A 959 -14.40 11.08 -21.96
C LEU A 959 -15.42 9.94 -21.93
N PRO A 960 -15.28 8.97 -21.01
CA PRO A 960 -16.38 8.09 -20.69
C PRO A 960 -17.55 8.95 -20.19
N GLY A 961 -18.77 8.42 -20.21
CA GLY A 961 -19.96 9.17 -19.78
C GLY A 961 -19.89 9.70 -18.35
N ALA A 962 -18.87 9.28 -17.60
CA ALA A 962 -18.50 9.79 -16.30
C ALA A 962 -16.98 9.98 -16.17
N PHE A 963 -16.58 10.86 -15.26
CA PHE A 963 -15.19 11.02 -14.83
C PHE A 963 -15.11 11.44 -13.36
N ARG A 964 -14.04 11.02 -12.68
CA ARG A 964 -13.66 11.55 -11.38
C ARG A 964 -12.98 12.89 -11.60
N ILE A 965 -13.24 13.86 -10.74
CA ILE A 965 -12.74 15.23 -10.88
C ILE A 965 -12.18 15.75 -9.56
N TRP A 966 -11.07 16.46 -9.68
CA TRP A 966 -10.48 17.28 -8.63
C TRP A 966 -10.40 18.71 -9.14
N SER A 967 -11.12 19.62 -8.48
CA SER A 967 -11.14 21.01 -8.92
C SER A 967 -11.38 22.00 -7.79
N SER A 968 -11.04 23.26 -8.06
CA SER A 968 -11.55 24.41 -7.31
C SER A 968 -12.71 25.02 -8.06
N TRP A 969 -13.73 25.51 -7.35
CA TRP A 969 -14.93 26.08 -7.96
C TRP A 969 -15.29 27.43 -7.35
N THR A 970 -16.04 28.23 -8.10
CA THR A 970 -16.61 29.50 -7.65
C THR A 970 -18.11 29.57 -7.92
N LEU A 971 -18.87 30.24 -7.05
CA LEU A 971 -20.31 30.44 -7.19
C LEU A 971 -20.63 31.93 -7.14
N SER A 972 -21.34 32.44 -8.14
CA SER A 972 -21.66 33.87 -8.26
C SER A 972 -22.38 34.44 -7.02
N ASN A 973 -22.29 35.76 -6.82
CA ASN A 973 -23.05 36.49 -5.80
C ASN A 973 -24.58 36.26 -5.93
N PRO A 974 -25.31 35.91 -4.85
CA PRO A 974 -26.75 35.68 -4.93
C PRO A 974 -27.57 36.91 -5.37
N PHE A 975 -27.05 38.12 -5.15
CA PHE A 975 -27.71 39.39 -5.52
C PHE A 975 -27.47 39.78 -6.98
N ASP A 976 -26.59 39.07 -7.69
CA ASP A 976 -26.19 39.37 -9.06
C ASP A 976 -27.06 38.66 -10.12
N SER A 977 -28.09 37.95 -9.66
CA SER A 977 -29.00 37.16 -10.49
C SER A 977 -29.56 37.90 -11.71
N GLY A 978 -29.96 39.18 -11.57
CA GLY A 978 -30.52 39.94 -12.70
C GLY A 978 -29.48 40.34 -13.76
N ARG A 979 -28.19 40.42 -13.40
CA ARG A 979 -27.11 40.63 -14.37
C ARG A 979 -26.76 39.31 -15.07
N ILE A 980 -26.66 38.22 -14.31
CA ILE A 980 -26.37 36.87 -14.85
C ILE A 980 -27.40 36.48 -15.90
N ALA A 981 -28.69 36.68 -15.62
CA ALA A 981 -29.77 36.42 -16.58
C ALA A 981 -29.61 37.22 -17.88
N ARG A 982 -29.21 38.49 -17.79
CA ARG A 982 -28.97 39.35 -18.96
C ARG A 982 -27.76 38.91 -19.76
N LEU A 983 -26.67 38.54 -19.09
CA LEU A 983 -25.47 38.04 -19.77
C LEU A 983 -25.73 36.73 -20.51
N GLU A 984 -26.52 35.82 -19.94
CA GLU A 984 -26.89 34.58 -20.62
C GLU A 984 -27.77 34.84 -21.86
N ALA A 985 -28.70 35.80 -21.76
CA ALA A 985 -29.49 36.26 -22.90
C ALA A 985 -28.64 36.96 -23.98
N GLU A 986 -27.56 37.64 -23.60
CA GLU A 986 -26.62 38.26 -24.56
C GLU A 986 -25.73 37.21 -25.23
N LYS A 987 -25.27 36.20 -24.48
CA LYS A 987 -24.44 35.09 -24.98
C LYS A 987 -25.15 34.25 -26.04
N THR A 988 -26.47 34.17 -25.99
CA THR A 988 -27.31 33.45 -26.97
C THR A 988 -27.62 34.26 -28.24
N ARG A 989 -27.25 35.55 -28.29
CA ARG A 989 -27.42 36.41 -29.47
C ARG A 989 -26.18 36.51 -30.37
N LEU A 990 -25.04 36.09 -29.86
CA LEU A 990 -23.76 35.95 -30.59
C LEU A 990 -23.63 34.52 -31.12
#